data_AF-A0A2I0PQK5-F1
#
_entry.id   AF-A0A2I0PQK5-F1
#
_cell.length_a   1.000
_cell.length_b   1.000
_cell.length_c   1.000
_cell.angle_alpha   90.00
_cell.angle_beta   90.00
_cell.angle_gamma   90.00
#
_symmetry.space_group_name_H-M   'P 1'
#
loop_
_entity.id
_entity.type
_entity.pdbx_description
1 polymer ?
#
loop_
_entity_poly.entity_id
_entity_poly.type
_entity_poly.pdbx_seq_one_letter_code
_entity_poly.pdbx_strand_id
1 'polypeptide(L)'
;MVKPTEIIDKIQQALSAEDWKSVRDSIEELHLNQGRHARKTIVSDLNHLLVDKAIKTNNPAFLYAIANIPSNEIEDLFSGILCQYIKTKNDTWLKSLQFLSEILGKKSYQSRVFALMARDLIEAGVSHSDPSFIKLGMIMLDRISFRKYRSDIMIDIIPLLIVWAITTRDEKRLRTSLSLIEDISDISKRAVLHSELAKAIATIAILEKNCPLFLDSIRIATDIHQKIRRQNCINSIVEKGIKSAFSRDISDIPAFIQHFNDSNSDNQLEIISALVDQLLDREKDKKQIARVLQSLCETLPFVTETLVIDLLRKAEQSGDTWYFESAMQLQQLISNPDKYPIKEIIKAGISVSRSSNEINVLSDLIPIIEKNCNTVYLSRVYLQFSQIMLGSGNFESALNVFGKVNHESENITLYTDCLTNLLKAGVIKNSIAKINSSILQNIPAEISHNAVYHAAVEISRNSPFDEIVPHIHSMKELINLHPRRDPLFLECITLLVDRGFLDALEPGILIKLADSITELSLKERAISSIVIKIAQIGVQINNRDFLQRAVGLTCQIDGQNTRSATLSRIIDEAAILAAHQGDLDLLLRMEKWSNSLLEKDLAAYAMANIIEGVIKYAIDNRSPDALEKAYLIAQKIEDPALKTQLFERIAECFIKIGCILLKEPKILPPLQNFSDAVPPFERGLEIIKKNVKTPQISLKIAGLIDVILSYSKTSDNPDFIIPLAMYSLEISNALERDAMMSRIISNLNDETPFPGSTDPYEILAYLLQRSEQAQSNPVSINLIFRVLHLIQDPYNRLTGLLNLADSVFKSGDPDWSIEILKEVSGSLEKLPTEYQKVLILADLTTLFGPIDQKMAKKCLDEGIQILNSAEFPDSGIARRQIVFAIASLNTATSDDSLINIAFDIVSEIKEPVDYIKSLIAMSRMVINDDDRCAELLTLMVGATEQIHSPYEQASVILDIVPLALQCNKDDAFMPLLKKADALTKNINIQYIADTIRDNVAQVYSMLYTTHSDKKYLRYAIETTRTIDDDRLRLHRLTQMGQKESYEISPQYSKIRAMTEKILDDGAQPNQIASLERIVSSIADRGKEAIFFCNLSILFRQEGNGKLSKRMLQSAMKEARIIRPLSRRAYVMCDIAMKSHAAGCESEAQEVLDSAIDAATNIRQSALRDEVFDELGLAIKIMQEI
;
A
#
# COMPACT_ATOMS: atom_id res chain seq x y z
N MET A 1 -31.96 -30.93 -32.87
CA MET A 1 -32.10 -30.19 -31.59
C MET A 1 -32.00 -28.72 -31.92
N VAL A 2 -33.09 -27.96 -31.79
CA VAL A 2 -33.12 -26.51 -32.03
C VAL A 2 -32.46 -25.80 -30.84
N LYS A 3 -31.56 -24.83 -31.09
CA LYS A 3 -30.85 -24.12 -30.01
C LYS A 3 -31.78 -23.11 -29.31
N PRO A 4 -31.67 -22.88 -27.99
CA PRO A 4 -32.50 -21.91 -27.25
C PRO A 4 -32.46 -20.48 -27.82
N THR A 5 -31.33 -20.10 -28.40
CA THR A 5 -31.12 -18.80 -29.07
C THR A 5 -31.96 -18.62 -30.33
N GLU A 6 -32.17 -19.68 -31.12
CA GLU A 6 -33.01 -19.61 -32.35
C GLU A 6 -34.49 -19.41 -32.02
N ILE A 7 -34.93 -19.76 -30.80
CA ILE A 7 -36.32 -19.63 -30.36
C ILE A 7 -36.57 -18.25 -29.75
N ILE A 8 -35.62 -17.70 -29.01
CA ILE A 8 -35.67 -16.30 -28.53
C ILE A 8 -35.67 -15.34 -29.72
N ASP A 9 -34.87 -15.60 -30.76
CA ASP A 9 -34.88 -14.80 -32.00
C ASP A 9 -36.20 -14.91 -32.76
N LYS A 10 -36.82 -16.10 -32.80
CA LYS A 10 -38.17 -16.28 -33.36
C LYS A 10 -39.25 -15.53 -32.58
N ILE A 11 -39.18 -15.52 -31.24
CA ILE A 11 -40.10 -14.77 -30.38
C ILE A 11 -39.88 -13.26 -30.56
N GLN A 12 -38.63 -12.80 -30.70
CA GLN A 12 -38.33 -11.39 -30.99
C GLN A 12 -38.84 -10.96 -32.38
N GLN A 13 -38.81 -11.84 -33.37
CA GLN A 13 -39.34 -11.58 -34.72
C GLN A 13 -40.87 -11.66 -34.80
N ALA A 14 -41.53 -12.51 -34.01
CA ALA A 14 -42.99 -12.69 -33.99
C ALA A 14 -43.77 -11.60 -33.22
N LEU A 15 -43.07 -10.68 -32.52
CA LEU A 15 -43.69 -9.60 -31.73
C LEU A 15 -44.09 -8.39 -32.58
N SER A 16 -44.74 -8.61 -33.74
CA SER A 16 -45.61 -7.62 -34.40
C SER A 16 -47.01 -7.66 -33.79
N ALA A 17 -47.71 -6.52 -33.79
CA ALA A 17 -48.83 -6.21 -32.89
C ALA A 17 -50.06 -7.15 -32.92
N GLU A 18 -50.14 -8.13 -33.83
CA GLU A 18 -51.32 -9.00 -34.00
C GLU A 18 -51.06 -10.51 -33.73
N ASP A 19 -49.82 -10.95 -33.49
CA ASP A 19 -49.47 -12.39 -33.48
C ASP A 19 -49.20 -13.02 -32.09
N TRP A 20 -49.50 -12.35 -30.97
CA TRP A 20 -49.16 -12.85 -29.61
C TRP A 20 -49.81 -14.20 -29.25
N LYS A 21 -50.93 -14.57 -29.88
CA LYS A 21 -51.58 -15.88 -29.67
C LYS A 21 -50.72 -17.05 -30.14
N SER A 22 -49.93 -16.86 -31.20
CA SER A 22 -49.00 -17.89 -31.72
C SER A 22 -47.82 -18.18 -30.76
N VAL A 23 -47.49 -17.19 -29.92
CA VAL A 23 -46.41 -17.28 -28.93
C VAL A 23 -46.81 -18.20 -27.77
N ARG A 24 -48.09 -18.24 -27.37
CA ARG A 24 -48.59 -19.11 -26.29
C ARG A 24 -48.41 -20.59 -26.63
N ASP A 25 -48.79 -20.99 -27.85
CA ASP A 25 -48.68 -22.38 -28.31
C ASP A 25 -47.20 -22.81 -28.42
N SER A 26 -46.33 -21.90 -28.87
CA SER A 26 -44.88 -22.10 -28.94
C SER A 26 -44.22 -22.25 -27.55
N ILE A 27 -44.76 -21.56 -26.54
CA ILE A 27 -44.32 -21.67 -25.13
C ILE A 27 -44.78 -23.00 -24.52
N GLU A 28 -46.01 -23.45 -24.80
CA GLU A 28 -46.51 -24.76 -24.35
C GLU A 28 -45.71 -25.93 -24.96
N GLU A 29 -45.22 -25.80 -26.20
CA GLU A 29 -44.35 -26.79 -26.86
C GLU A 29 -42.94 -26.86 -26.22
N LEU A 30 -42.37 -25.72 -25.82
CA LEU A 30 -41.13 -25.61 -25.05
C LEU A 30 -41.24 -26.31 -23.68
N HIS A 31 -42.42 -26.23 -23.05
CA HIS A 31 -42.70 -26.85 -21.76
C HIS A 31 -42.67 -28.38 -21.79
N LEU A 32 -42.75 -29.05 -22.96
CA LEU A 32 -42.76 -30.51 -23.05
C LEU A 32 -41.36 -31.14 -23.14
N ASN A 33 -40.35 -30.45 -23.68
CA ASN A 33 -39.11 -31.08 -24.18
C ASN A 33 -37.81 -30.87 -23.35
N GLN A 34 -37.82 -30.23 -22.17
CA GLN A 34 -36.57 -29.99 -21.38
C GLN A 34 -36.66 -30.40 -19.90
N GLY A 35 -35.54 -30.48 -19.16
CA GLY A 35 -35.49 -30.82 -17.72
C GLY A 35 -36.04 -29.73 -16.78
N ARG A 36 -36.49 -30.10 -15.57
CA ARG A 36 -37.19 -29.21 -14.60
C ARG A 36 -36.45 -27.90 -14.26
N HIS A 37 -35.11 -27.90 -14.22
CA HIS A 37 -34.34 -26.71 -13.85
C HIS A 37 -34.19 -25.72 -15.01
N ALA A 38 -33.92 -26.22 -16.23
CA ALA A 38 -33.87 -25.41 -17.45
C ALA A 38 -35.22 -24.75 -17.75
N ARG A 39 -36.34 -25.44 -17.46
CA ARG A 39 -37.70 -24.88 -17.60
C ARG A 39 -37.93 -23.67 -16.70
N LYS A 40 -37.40 -23.64 -15.47
CA LYS A 40 -37.59 -22.50 -14.55
C LYS A 40 -36.86 -21.25 -15.03
N THR A 41 -35.61 -21.39 -15.50
CA THR A 41 -34.82 -20.26 -16.00
C THR A 41 -35.45 -19.67 -17.26
N ILE A 42 -35.86 -20.53 -18.20
CA ILE A 42 -36.50 -20.09 -19.45
C ILE A 42 -37.84 -19.38 -19.17
N VAL A 43 -38.64 -19.86 -18.21
CA VAL A 43 -39.90 -19.21 -17.81
C VAL A 43 -39.67 -17.83 -17.20
N SER A 44 -38.64 -17.70 -16.35
CA SER A 44 -38.25 -16.42 -15.75
C SER A 44 -37.81 -15.40 -16.82
N ASP A 45 -36.89 -15.82 -17.71
CA ASP A 45 -36.38 -14.98 -18.80
C ASP A 45 -37.51 -14.53 -19.75
N LEU A 46 -38.45 -15.44 -20.03
CA LEU A 46 -39.59 -15.16 -20.90
C LEU A 46 -40.62 -14.24 -20.23
N ASN A 47 -40.91 -14.44 -18.94
CA ASN A 47 -41.78 -13.54 -18.17
C ASN A 47 -41.19 -12.13 -18.13
N HIS A 48 -39.88 -12.00 -17.87
CA HIS A 48 -39.20 -10.71 -17.90
C HIS A 48 -39.27 -10.04 -19.27
N LEU A 49 -39.05 -10.80 -20.36
CA LEU A 49 -39.12 -10.27 -21.71
C LEU A 49 -40.55 -9.80 -22.08
N LEU A 50 -41.58 -10.54 -21.69
CA LEU A 50 -42.98 -10.15 -21.91
C LEU A 50 -43.36 -8.90 -21.12
N VAL A 51 -42.98 -8.82 -19.84
CA VAL A 51 -43.25 -7.65 -18.99
C VAL A 51 -42.50 -6.42 -19.50
N ASP A 52 -41.22 -6.54 -19.82
CA ASP A 52 -40.41 -5.43 -20.36
C ASP A 52 -40.96 -4.94 -21.70
N LYS A 53 -41.33 -5.86 -22.60
CA LYS A 53 -41.97 -5.49 -23.87
C LYS A 53 -43.33 -4.83 -23.64
N ALA A 54 -44.15 -5.33 -22.74
CA ALA A 54 -45.45 -4.75 -22.39
C ALA A 54 -45.28 -3.30 -21.90
N ILE A 55 -44.32 -3.06 -21.00
CA ILE A 55 -44.06 -1.74 -20.43
C ILE A 55 -43.49 -0.78 -21.50
N LYS A 56 -42.48 -1.22 -22.27
CA LYS A 56 -41.86 -0.40 -23.33
C LYS A 56 -42.82 -0.02 -24.45
N THR A 57 -43.74 -0.91 -24.82
CA THR A 57 -44.72 -0.67 -25.89
C THR A 57 -46.06 -0.16 -25.37
N ASN A 58 -46.20 0.02 -24.05
CA ASN A 58 -47.45 0.33 -23.36
C ASN A 58 -48.64 -0.56 -23.79
N ASN A 59 -48.38 -1.85 -24.00
CA ASN A 59 -49.38 -2.81 -24.46
C ASN A 59 -49.53 -3.97 -23.45
N PRO A 60 -50.53 -3.92 -22.55
CA PRO A 60 -50.77 -4.96 -21.55
C PRO A 60 -51.20 -6.32 -22.14
N ALA A 61 -51.54 -6.39 -23.44
CA ALA A 61 -51.96 -7.63 -24.08
C ALA A 61 -50.91 -8.76 -23.93
N PHE A 62 -49.62 -8.40 -23.92
CA PHE A 62 -48.52 -9.35 -23.74
C PHE A 62 -48.53 -10.06 -22.37
N LEU A 63 -49.12 -9.45 -21.34
CA LEU A 63 -49.21 -10.05 -20.01
C LEU A 63 -50.16 -11.25 -19.97
N TYR A 64 -51.13 -11.34 -20.88
CA TYR A 64 -52.05 -12.48 -20.94
C TYR A 64 -51.37 -13.77 -21.45
N ALA A 65 -50.16 -13.68 -21.99
CA ALA A 65 -49.35 -14.83 -22.39
C ALA A 65 -48.59 -15.47 -21.21
N ILE A 66 -48.57 -14.83 -20.03
CA ILE A 66 -47.91 -15.37 -18.84
C ILE A 66 -48.78 -16.48 -18.24
N ALA A 67 -48.30 -17.73 -18.31
CA ALA A 67 -49.02 -18.90 -17.82
C ALA A 67 -48.60 -19.35 -16.40
N ASN A 68 -47.39 -19.01 -15.95
CA ASN A 68 -46.87 -19.40 -14.63
C ASN A 68 -45.91 -18.34 -14.09
N ILE A 69 -46.00 -18.03 -12.80
CA ILE A 69 -45.18 -17.02 -12.13
C ILE A 69 -44.37 -17.70 -11.01
N PRO A 70 -43.04 -17.72 -11.10
CA PRO A 70 -42.17 -18.21 -10.04
C PRO A 70 -42.42 -17.46 -8.72
N SER A 71 -42.41 -18.17 -7.58
CA SER A 71 -42.80 -17.61 -6.28
C SER A 71 -41.93 -16.44 -5.80
N ASN A 72 -40.69 -16.38 -6.27
CA ASN A 72 -39.71 -15.33 -6.00
C ASN A 72 -39.93 -14.06 -6.84
N GLU A 73 -40.69 -14.13 -7.94
CA GLU A 73 -40.90 -12.99 -8.87
C GLU A 73 -42.27 -12.33 -8.69
N ILE A 74 -43.16 -12.91 -7.87
CA ILE A 74 -44.55 -12.45 -7.72
C ILE A 74 -44.61 -10.98 -7.27
N GLU A 75 -43.80 -10.54 -6.32
CA GLU A 75 -43.90 -9.17 -5.81
C GLU A 75 -43.36 -8.15 -6.82
N ASP A 76 -42.19 -8.41 -7.40
CA ASP A 76 -41.54 -7.53 -8.37
C ASP A 76 -42.39 -7.37 -9.64
N LEU A 77 -42.95 -8.46 -10.13
CA LEU A 77 -43.79 -8.46 -11.33
C LEU A 77 -45.08 -7.65 -11.10
N PHE A 78 -45.78 -7.88 -10.00
CA PHE A 78 -47.04 -7.17 -9.72
C PHE A 78 -46.78 -5.69 -9.39
N SER A 79 -45.70 -5.38 -8.68
CA SER A 79 -45.32 -3.99 -8.39
C SER A 79 -44.98 -3.22 -9.66
N GLY A 80 -44.19 -3.81 -10.57
CA GLY A 80 -43.82 -3.18 -11.84
C GLY A 80 -45.03 -2.88 -12.73
N ILE A 81 -45.98 -3.82 -12.82
CA ILE A 81 -47.21 -3.64 -13.60
C ILE A 81 -48.14 -2.61 -12.93
N LEU A 82 -48.26 -2.63 -11.61
CA LEU A 82 -49.07 -1.66 -10.87
C LEU A 82 -48.52 -0.23 -11.01
N CYS A 83 -47.19 -0.06 -10.98
CA CYS A 83 -46.55 1.23 -11.26
C CYS A 83 -46.92 1.75 -12.64
N GLN A 84 -46.94 0.87 -13.65
CA GLN A 84 -47.35 1.25 -15.01
C GLN A 84 -48.83 1.64 -15.07
N TYR A 85 -49.71 0.96 -14.34
CA TYR A 85 -51.11 1.38 -14.20
C TYR A 85 -51.23 2.76 -13.54
N ILE A 86 -50.55 2.99 -12.40
CA ILE A 86 -50.58 4.28 -11.70
C ILE A 86 -50.12 5.41 -12.63
N LYS A 87 -49.07 5.17 -13.43
CA LYS A 87 -48.52 6.14 -14.39
C LYS A 87 -49.43 6.41 -15.59
N THR A 88 -50.07 5.38 -16.14
CA THR A 88 -50.82 5.48 -17.40
C THR A 88 -52.33 5.65 -17.22
N LYS A 89 -52.87 5.29 -16.05
CA LYS A 89 -54.31 5.18 -15.75
C LYS A 89 -55.10 4.33 -16.73
N ASN A 90 -54.44 3.46 -17.48
CA ASN A 90 -55.11 2.60 -18.46
C ASN A 90 -55.64 1.33 -17.76
N ASP A 91 -56.96 1.24 -17.63
CA ASP A 91 -57.68 0.14 -16.96
C ASP A 91 -57.38 -1.26 -17.52
N THR A 92 -56.85 -1.36 -18.74
CA THR A 92 -56.41 -2.65 -19.27
C THR A 92 -55.23 -3.22 -18.48
N TRP A 93 -54.33 -2.40 -17.94
CA TRP A 93 -53.28 -2.85 -17.00
C TRP A 93 -53.85 -3.38 -15.68
N LEU A 94 -54.89 -2.74 -15.14
CA LEU A 94 -55.58 -3.20 -13.93
C LEU A 94 -56.31 -4.54 -14.17
N LYS A 95 -56.92 -4.72 -15.34
CA LYS A 95 -57.55 -6.00 -15.75
C LYS A 95 -56.50 -7.10 -15.91
N SER A 96 -55.31 -6.79 -16.45
CA SER A 96 -54.20 -7.75 -16.52
C SER A 96 -53.69 -8.14 -15.13
N LEU A 97 -53.57 -7.20 -14.18
CA LEU A 97 -53.21 -7.51 -12.78
C LEU A 97 -54.21 -8.45 -12.13
N GLN A 98 -55.50 -8.22 -12.33
CA GLN A 98 -56.56 -9.09 -11.81
C GLN A 98 -56.46 -10.49 -12.41
N PHE A 99 -56.31 -10.59 -13.73
CA PHE A 99 -56.09 -11.87 -14.41
C PHE A 99 -54.87 -12.62 -13.87
N LEU A 100 -53.71 -11.97 -13.76
CA LEU A 100 -52.50 -12.60 -13.23
C LEU A 100 -52.67 -13.03 -11.77
N SER A 101 -53.42 -12.27 -10.96
CA SER A 101 -53.69 -12.63 -9.56
C SER A 101 -54.52 -13.92 -9.44
N GLU A 102 -55.41 -14.18 -10.40
CA GLU A 102 -56.22 -15.41 -10.44
C GLU A 102 -55.39 -16.64 -10.82
N ILE A 103 -54.31 -16.47 -11.59
CA ILE A 103 -53.37 -17.54 -11.98
C ILE A 103 -52.51 -18.00 -10.79
N LEU A 104 -52.35 -17.16 -9.76
CA LEU A 104 -51.59 -17.53 -8.55
C LEU A 104 -52.28 -18.67 -7.80
N GLY A 105 -51.75 -19.89 -7.92
CA GLY A 105 -52.35 -21.11 -7.38
C GLY A 105 -52.48 -21.21 -5.84
N LYS A 106 -52.00 -20.23 -5.07
CA LYS A 106 -52.17 -20.18 -3.59
C LYS A 106 -52.85 -18.90 -3.14
N LYS A 107 -53.93 -19.03 -2.36
CA LYS A 107 -54.65 -17.90 -1.72
C LYS A 107 -53.76 -17.02 -0.83
N SER A 108 -52.68 -17.57 -0.28
CA SER A 108 -51.69 -16.80 0.50
C SER A 108 -50.90 -15.84 -0.37
N TYR A 109 -50.50 -16.24 -1.59
CA TYR A 109 -49.83 -15.36 -2.54
C TYR A 109 -50.80 -14.31 -3.09
N GLN A 110 -52.05 -14.67 -3.36
CA GLN A 110 -53.09 -13.71 -3.73
C GLN A 110 -53.30 -12.64 -2.66
N SER A 111 -53.43 -13.05 -1.40
CA SER A 111 -53.60 -12.11 -0.27
C SER A 111 -52.39 -11.21 -0.07
N ARG A 112 -51.16 -11.73 -0.32
CA ARG A 112 -49.93 -10.95 -0.29
C ARG A 112 -49.88 -9.90 -1.40
N VAL A 113 -50.28 -10.28 -2.62
CA VAL A 113 -50.38 -9.36 -3.76
C VAL A 113 -51.46 -8.29 -3.53
N PHE A 114 -52.64 -8.66 -3.03
CA PHE A 114 -53.68 -7.68 -2.72
C PHE A 114 -53.27 -6.72 -1.60
N ALA A 115 -52.48 -7.17 -0.62
CA ALA A 115 -51.88 -6.29 0.38
C ALA A 115 -50.94 -5.26 -0.26
N LEU A 116 -50.01 -5.72 -1.12
CA LEU A 116 -49.10 -4.85 -1.87
C LEU A 116 -49.89 -3.83 -2.72
N MET A 117 -50.88 -4.30 -3.48
CA MET A 117 -51.71 -3.43 -4.30
C MET A 117 -52.51 -2.41 -3.47
N ALA A 118 -53.07 -2.82 -2.33
CA ALA A 118 -53.82 -1.93 -1.45
C ALA A 118 -52.94 -0.79 -0.93
N ARG A 119 -51.72 -1.10 -0.47
CA ARG A 119 -50.75 -0.10 0.00
C ARG A 119 -50.36 0.85 -1.12
N ASP A 120 -49.86 0.33 -2.24
CA ASP A 120 -49.30 1.13 -3.31
C ASP A 120 -50.37 2.03 -3.98
N LEU A 121 -51.61 1.55 -4.09
CA LEU A 121 -52.74 2.35 -4.58
C LEU A 121 -53.14 3.45 -3.59
N ILE A 122 -53.19 3.17 -2.29
CA ILE A 122 -53.53 4.18 -1.28
C ILE A 122 -52.43 5.24 -1.21
N GLU A 123 -51.16 4.83 -1.26
CA GLU A 123 -50.00 5.73 -1.31
C GLU A 123 -50.01 6.60 -2.56
N ALA A 124 -50.28 6.01 -3.73
CA ALA A 124 -50.44 6.76 -4.97
C ALA A 124 -51.62 7.74 -4.89
N GLY A 125 -52.73 7.35 -4.28
CA GLY A 125 -53.89 8.22 -4.08
C GLY A 125 -53.58 9.44 -3.22
N VAL A 126 -52.83 9.24 -2.13
CA VAL A 126 -52.36 10.35 -1.27
C VAL A 126 -51.38 11.25 -2.02
N SER A 127 -50.38 10.65 -2.68
CA SER A 127 -49.30 11.38 -3.36
C SER A 127 -49.78 12.18 -4.57
N HIS A 128 -50.69 11.62 -5.38
CA HIS A 128 -51.24 12.27 -6.56
C HIS A 128 -52.53 13.05 -6.28
N SER A 129 -53.00 13.04 -5.02
CA SER A 129 -54.28 13.59 -4.61
C SER A 129 -55.50 13.07 -5.40
N ASP A 130 -55.52 11.78 -5.70
CA ASP A 130 -56.56 11.14 -6.52
C ASP A 130 -57.41 10.15 -5.70
N PRO A 131 -58.70 10.45 -5.45
CA PRO A 131 -59.57 9.60 -4.65
C PRO A 131 -59.90 8.25 -5.33
N SER A 132 -59.73 8.15 -6.66
CA SER A 132 -60.01 6.90 -7.39
C SER A 132 -59.05 5.78 -6.98
N PHE A 133 -57.77 6.10 -6.75
CA PHE A 133 -56.78 5.12 -6.29
C PHE A 133 -57.03 4.70 -4.84
N ILE A 134 -57.47 5.61 -3.96
CA ILE A 134 -57.84 5.26 -2.58
C ILE A 134 -59.04 4.31 -2.58
N LYS A 135 -60.05 4.58 -3.41
CA LYS A 135 -61.22 3.70 -3.57
C LYS A 135 -60.80 2.31 -4.06
N LEU A 136 -59.92 2.24 -5.06
CA LEU A 136 -59.41 0.98 -5.60
C LEU A 136 -58.55 0.22 -4.59
N GLY A 137 -57.69 0.91 -3.84
CA GLY A 137 -56.88 0.31 -2.79
C GLY A 137 -57.74 -0.27 -1.65
N MET A 138 -58.84 0.40 -1.30
CA MET A 138 -59.82 -0.15 -0.36
C MET A 138 -60.54 -1.39 -0.88
N ILE A 139 -60.87 -1.43 -2.17
CA ILE A 139 -61.41 -2.65 -2.80
C ILE A 139 -60.38 -3.80 -2.73
N MET A 140 -59.10 -3.52 -2.90
CA MET A 140 -58.04 -4.55 -2.77
C MET A 140 -57.88 -5.03 -1.32
N LEU A 141 -57.96 -4.13 -0.33
CA LEU A 141 -57.96 -4.47 1.09
C LEU A 141 -59.08 -5.47 1.43
N ASP A 142 -60.28 -5.27 0.90
CA ASP A 142 -61.43 -6.15 1.12
C ASP A 142 -61.27 -7.53 0.47
N ARG A 143 -60.41 -7.67 -0.54
CA ARG A 143 -60.09 -8.95 -1.20
C ARG A 143 -59.03 -9.77 -0.46
N ILE A 144 -58.40 -9.22 0.58
CA ILE A 144 -57.41 -9.96 1.40
C ILE A 144 -58.14 -10.96 2.28
N SER A 145 -58.01 -12.25 1.95
CA SER A 145 -58.69 -13.34 2.66
C SER A 145 -57.94 -13.84 3.90
N PHE A 146 -56.63 -13.61 3.99
CA PHE A 146 -55.81 -14.02 5.14
C PHE A 146 -55.74 -12.91 6.20
N ARG A 147 -56.27 -13.21 7.40
CA ARG A 147 -56.30 -12.27 8.54
C ARG A 147 -54.93 -11.70 8.91
N LYS A 148 -53.86 -12.49 8.80
CA LYS A 148 -52.49 -12.03 9.05
C LYS A 148 -52.12 -10.85 8.13
N TYR A 149 -52.20 -11.04 6.81
CA TYR A 149 -51.88 -9.98 5.85
C TYR A 149 -52.82 -8.78 5.95
N ARG A 150 -54.09 -8.99 6.30
CA ARG A 150 -55.05 -7.90 6.55
C ARG A 150 -54.66 -7.08 7.77
N SER A 151 -54.28 -7.72 8.88
CA SER A 151 -53.80 -7.04 10.09
C SER A 151 -52.49 -6.30 9.83
N ASP A 152 -51.54 -6.92 9.13
CA ASP A 152 -50.22 -6.33 8.86
C ASP A 152 -50.35 -5.09 7.96
N ILE A 153 -51.12 -5.18 6.86
CA ILE A 153 -51.24 -4.08 5.90
C ILE A 153 -52.02 -2.88 6.46
N MET A 154 -52.95 -3.11 7.40
CA MET A 154 -53.69 -2.03 8.07
C MET A 154 -52.77 -1.08 8.83
N ILE A 155 -51.66 -1.59 9.36
CA ILE A 155 -50.64 -0.78 10.04
C ILE A 155 -50.01 0.22 9.08
N ASP A 156 -49.83 -0.17 7.82
CA ASP A 156 -49.18 0.66 6.80
C ASP A 156 -50.17 1.67 6.16
N ILE A 157 -51.40 1.25 5.88
CA ILE A 157 -52.35 2.09 5.15
C ILE A 157 -53.06 3.12 6.03
N ILE A 158 -53.37 2.82 7.30
CA ILE A 158 -54.14 3.74 8.16
C ILE A 158 -53.43 5.09 8.34
N PRO A 159 -52.10 5.16 8.56
CA PRO A 159 -51.37 6.42 8.54
C PRO A 159 -51.54 7.23 7.25
N LEU A 160 -51.46 6.57 6.08
CA LEU A 160 -51.67 7.23 4.78
C LEU A 160 -53.09 7.81 4.67
N LEU A 161 -54.07 7.09 5.19
CA LEU A 161 -55.47 7.49 5.19
C LEU A 161 -55.76 8.64 6.17
N ILE A 162 -55.03 8.71 7.28
CA ILE A 162 -55.05 9.86 8.19
C ILE A 162 -54.56 11.12 7.45
N VAL A 163 -53.42 11.02 6.75
CA VAL A 163 -52.85 12.14 5.98
C VAL A 163 -53.84 12.62 4.93
N TRP A 164 -54.44 11.70 4.17
CA TRP A 164 -55.47 12.03 3.19
C TRP A 164 -56.67 12.73 3.82
N ALA A 165 -57.20 12.16 4.91
CA ALA A 165 -58.41 12.67 5.55
C ALA A 165 -58.20 14.05 6.19
N ILE A 166 -57.03 14.33 6.78
CA ILE A 166 -56.71 15.67 7.29
C ILE A 166 -56.62 16.67 6.13
N THR A 167 -55.96 16.30 5.03
CA THR A 167 -55.77 17.17 3.87
C THR A 167 -57.09 17.51 3.18
N THR A 168 -57.99 16.52 3.07
CA THR A 168 -59.29 16.66 2.40
C THR A 168 -60.45 16.99 3.33
N ARG A 169 -60.21 17.03 4.65
CA ARG A 169 -61.21 17.20 5.70
C ARG A 169 -62.30 16.12 5.70
N ASP A 170 -61.93 14.88 5.38
CA ASP A 170 -62.86 13.76 5.30
C ASP A 170 -62.98 13.03 6.66
N GLU A 171 -63.88 13.53 7.53
CA GLU A 171 -64.19 12.93 8.82
C GLU A 171 -64.68 11.47 8.69
N LYS A 172 -65.51 11.20 7.68
CA LYS A 172 -66.09 9.87 7.46
C LYS A 172 -64.99 8.83 7.24
N ARG A 173 -63.91 9.21 6.56
CA ARG A 173 -62.75 8.36 6.36
C ARG A 173 -62.04 8.05 7.69
N LEU A 174 -61.82 9.04 8.56
CA LEU A 174 -61.22 8.78 9.87
C LEU A 174 -62.06 7.83 10.73
N ARG A 175 -63.39 7.99 10.74
CA ARG A 175 -64.29 7.05 11.44
C ARG A 175 -64.24 5.64 10.85
N THR A 176 -64.16 5.53 9.52
CA THR A 176 -63.98 4.23 8.85
C THR A 176 -62.65 3.59 9.25
N SER A 177 -61.55 4.36 9.30
CA SER A 177 -60.26 3.88 9.79
C SER A 177 -60.31 3.46 11.25
N LEU A 178 -61.09 4.15 12.08
CA LEU A 178 -61.30 3.81 13.49
C LEU A 178 -62.03 2.47 13.67
N SER A 179 -62.99 2.13 12.81
CA SER A 179 -63.55 0.77 12.82
C SER A 179 -62.56 -0.30 12.36
N LEU A 180 -61.65 0.04 11.43
CA LEU A 180 -60.70 -0.92 10.87
C LEU A 180 -59.57 -1.29 11.83
N ILE A 181 -59.19 -0.42 12.78
CA ILE A 181 -58.13 -0.75 13.75
C ILE A 181 -58.51 -1.91 14.68
N GLU A 182 -59.80 -2.25 14.82
CA GLU A 182 -60.25 -3.40 15.61
C GLU A 182 -59.79 -4.75 15.03
N ASP A 183 -59.52 -4.79 13.72
CA ASP A 183 -59.02 -5.99 13.03
C ASP A 183 -57.52 -6.25 13.29
N ILE A 184 -56.77 -5.27 13.81
CA ILE A 184 -55.32 -5.36 14.05
C ILE A 184 -55.04 -6.17 15.33
N SER A 185 -54.36 -7.30 15.21
CA SER A 185 -54.11 -8.20 16.36
C SER A 185 -53.15 -7.64 17.42
N ASP A 186 -52.20 -6.79 17.02
CA ASP A 186 -51.23 -6.17 17.93
C ASP A 186 -51.87 -5.00 18.70
N ILE A 187 -52.08 -5.20 20.00
CA ILE A 187 -52.70 -4.22 20.92
C ILE A 187 -51.90 -2.91 20.98
N SER A 188 -50.56 -2.98 20.88
CA SER A 188 -49.69 -1.81 20.94
C SER A 188 -49.80 -0.98 19.66
N LYS A 189 -49.72 -1.63 18.49
CA LYS A 189 -49.91 -0.98 17.18
C LYS A 189 -51.32 -0.41 17.03
N ARG A 190 -52.33 -1.14 17.50
CA ARG A 190 -53.72 -0.66 17.57
C ARG A 190 -53.84 0.61 18.41
N ALA A 191 -53.27 0.62 19.63
CA ALA A 191 -53.30 1.79 20.49
C ALA A 191 -52.56 3.00 19.89
N VAL A 192 -51.47 2.78 19.14
CA VAL A 192 -50.78 3.83 18.37
C VAL A 192 -51.73 4.47 17.36
N LEU A 193 -52.33 3.66 16.49
CA LEU A 193 -53.20 4.16 15.42
C LEU A 193 -54.48 4.78 15.98
N HIS A 194 -55.02 4.23 17.07
CA HIS A 194 -56.17 4.83 17.77
C HIS A 194 -55.82 6.25 18.26
N SER A 195 -54.65 6.44 18.86
CA SER A 195 -54.18 7.77 19.28
C SER A 195 -54.01 8.74 18.10
N GLU A 196 -53.42 8.29 17.00
CA GLU A 196 -53.24 9.13 15.82
C GLU A 196 -54.57 9.50 15.15
N LEU A 197 -55.54 8.58 15.12
CA LEU A 197 -56.90 8.85 14.64
C LEU A 197 -57.62 9.87 15.53
N ALA A 198 -57.56 9.73 16.86
CA ALA A 198 -58.16 10.70 17.79
C ALA A 198 -57.57 12.10 17.59
N LYS A 199 -56.24 12.22 17.48
CA LYS A 199 -55.55 13.49 17.18
C LYS A 199 -55.92 14.05 15.80
N ALA A 200 -56.10 13.20 14.80
CA ALA A 200 -56.52 13.61 13.46
C ALA A 200 -57.94 14.19 13.47
N ILE A 201 -58.88 13.53 14.17
CA ILE A 201 -60.24 14.02 14.36
C ILE A 201 -60.22 15.37 15.09
N ALA A 202 -59.43 15.50 16.16
CA ALA A 202 -59.23 16.78 16.85
C ALA A 202 -58.69 17.88 15.92
N THR A 203 -57.77 17.51 15.01
CA THR A 203 -57.17 18.44 14.05
C THR A 203 -58.20 18.94 13.04
N ILE A 204 -59.05 18.05 12.49
CA ILE A 204 -60.16 18.45 11.61
C ILE A 204 -61.15 19.33 12.39
N ALA A 205 -61.53 18.94 13.61
CA ALA A 205 -62.44 19.70 14.46
C ALA A 205 -61.95 21.15 14.71
N ILE A 206 -60.65 21.33 14.95
CA ILE A 206 -60.03 22.64 15.11
C ILE A 206 -60.05 23.44 13.80
N LEU A 207 -59.71 22.81 12.67
CA LEU A 207 -59.71 23.46 11.35
C LEU A 207 -61.11 23.90 10.92
N GLU A 208 -62.13 23.17 11.33
CA GLU A 208 -63.54 23.45 11.04
C GLU A 208 -64.27 24.25 12.14
N LYS A 209 -63.60 24.52 13.27
CA LYS A 209 -64.20 25.15 14.46
C LYS A 209 -65.43 24.40 14.99
N ASN A 210 -65.43 23.08 14.88
CA ASN A 210 -66.51 22.20 15.32
C ASN A 210 -66.26 21.69 16.75
N CYS A 211 -66.85 22.36 17.74
CA CYS A 211 -66.67 22.01 19.16
C CYS A 211 -67.21 20.62 19.53
N PRO A 212 -68.40 20.18 19.07
CA PRO A 212 -68.85 18.80 19.29
C PRO A 212 -67.86 17.74 18.79
N LEU A 213 -67.26 17.92 17.61
CA LEU A 213 -66.26 17.01 17.07
C LEU A 213 -64.95 17.04 17.88
N PHE A 214 -64.60 18.19 18.44
CA PHE A 214 -63.44 18.32 19.33
C PHE A 214 -63.66 17.56 20.65
N LEU A 215 -64.84 17.68 21.27
CA LEU A 215 -65.21 16.90 22.46
C LEU A 215 -65.25 15.39 22.16
N ASP A 216 -65.77 15.00 20.99
CA ASP A 216 -65.78 13.61 20.53
C ASP A 216 -64.35 13.04 20.38
N SER A 217 -63.39 13.85 19.92
CA SER A 217 -61.99 13.42 19.84
C SER A 217 -61.36 13.06 21.19
N ILE A 218 -61.74 13.78 22.25
CA ILE A 218 -61.31 13.49 23.63
C ILE A 218 -61.98 12.21 24.13
N ARG A 219 -63.27 12.00 23.81
CA ARG A 219 -64.00 10.76 24.13
C ARG A 219 -63.36 9.56 23.45
N ILE A 220 -63.06 9.66 22.15
CA ILE A 220 -62.34 8.61 21.40
C ILE A 220 -60.97 8.33 22.02
N ALA A 221 -60.24 9.37 22.45
CA ALA A 221 -58.97 9.17 23.14
C ALA A 221 -59.14 8.36 24.44
N THR A 222 -60.26 8.54 25.17
CA THR A 222 -60.51 7.82 26.42
C THR A 222 -60.69 6.30 26.24
N ASP A 223 -61.06 5.84 25.03
CA ASP A 223 -61.22 4.41 24.69
C ASP A 223 -59.88 3.70 24.41
N ILE A 224 -58.76 4.41 24.43
CA ILE A 224 -57.44 3.81 24.23
C ILE A 224 -57.09 2.92 25.43
N HIS A 225 -56.92 1.62 25.19
CA HIS A 225 -56.63 0.62 26.23
C HIS A 225 -55.31 0.85 27.00
N GLN A 226 -54.30 1.47 26.37
CA GLN A 226 -53.00 1.74 27.02
C GLN A 226 -53.03 3.08 27.76
N LYS A 227 -53.04 3.04 29.11
CA LYS A 227 -53.14 4.23 29.99
C LYS A 227 -52.17 5.36 29.64
N ILE A 228 -50.86 5.08 29.54
CA ILE A 228 -49.85 6.11 29.22
C ILE A 228 -50.12 6.77 27.86
N ARG A 229 -50.51 5.98 26.87
CA ARG A 229 -50.76 6.47 25.50
C ARG A 229 -52.06 7.27 25.44
N ARG A 230 -53.08 6.88 26.21
CA ARG A 230 -54.32 7.61 26.42
C ARG A 230 -54.05 9.00 27.02
N GLN A 231 -53.32 9.05 28.14
CA GLN A 231 -52.94 10.31 28.80
C GLN A 231 -52.19 11.25 27.84
N ASN A 232 -51.17 10.73 27.14
CA ASN A 232 -50.41 11.52 26.16
C ASN A 232 -51.29 12.01 24.98
N CYS A 233 -52.25 11.20 24.55
CA CYS A 233 -53.19 11.56 23.49
C CYS A 233 -54.11 12.70 23.96
N ILE A 234 -54.71 12.56 25.14
CA ILE A 234 -55.57 13.59 25.76
C ILE A 234 -54.78 14.89 25.93
N ASN A 235 -53.57 14.84 26.51
CA ASN A 235 -52.69 16.01 26.66
C ASN A 235 -52.44 16.71 25.31
N SER A 236 -52.12 15.95 24.26
CA SER A 236 -51.85 16.50 22.93
C SER A 236 -53.09 17.16 22.31
N ILE A 237 -54.27 16.55 22.47
CA ILE A 237 -55.54 17.11 21.98
C ILE A 237 -55.90 18.39 22.74
N VAL A 238 -55.81 18.37 24.06
CA VAL A 238 -56.06 19.53 24.93
C VAL A 238 -55.10 20.68 24.61
N GLU A 239 -53.80 20.41 24.49
CA GLU A 239 -52.79 21.43 24.15
C GLU A 239 -53.12 22.13 22.82
N LYS A 240 -53.45 21.35 21.78
CA LYS A 240 -53.88 21.87 20.47
C LYS A 240 -55.18 22.67 20.58
N GLY A 241 -56.14 22.19 21.37
CA GLY A 241 -57.40 22.87 21.64
C GLY A 241 -57.20 24.25 22.27
N ILE A 242 -56.36 24.37 23.30
CA ILE A 242 -56.10 25.64 23.99
C ILE A 242 -55.39 26.64 23.06
N LYS A 243 -54.59 26.16 22.09
CA LYS A 243 -53.97 27.02 21.06
C LYS A 243 -54.93 27.40 19.91
N SER A 244 -56.19 26.99 19.98
CA SER A 244 -57.19 27.18 18.92
C SER A 244 -58.33 28.11 19.35
N ALA A 245 -59.39 28.18 18.53
CA ALA A 245 -60.60 28.94 18.84
C ALA A 245 -61.30 28.50 20.14
N PHE A 246 -61.06 27.28 20.62
CA PHE A 246 -61.65 26.73 21.85
C PHE A 246 -60.93 27.15 23.15
N SER A 247 -59.89 28.00 23.06
CA SER A 247 -59.08 28.42 24.21
C SER A 247 -59.89 28.94 25.39
N ARG A 248 -60.91 29.77 25.15
CA ARG A 248 -61.75 30.36 26.19
C ARG A 248 -62.55 29.30 26.93
N ASP A 249 -63.13 28.35 26.19
CA ASP A 249 -63.96 27.29 26.75
C ASP A 249 -63.12 26.29 27.56
N ILE A 250 -61.89 26.02 27.12
CA ILE A 250 -60.97 25.09 27.81
C ILE A 250 -60.31 25.73 29.05
N SER A 251 -60.09 27.05 29.03
CA SER A 251 -59.44 27.77 30.14
C SER A 251 -60.29 27.80 31.41
N ASP A 252 -61.62 27.72 31.28
CA ASP A 252 -62.53 27.51 32.41
C ASP A 252 -62.64 26.01 32.72
N ILE A 253 -61.60 25.46 33.34
CA ILE A 253 -61.47 24.02 33.64
C ILE A 253 -62.70 23.46 34.38
N PRO A 254 -63.24 24.11 35.43
CA PRO A 254 -64.45 23.64 36.11
C PRO A 254 -65.70 23.57 35.23
N ALA A 255 -65.86 24.49 34.27
CA ALA A 255 -66.97 24.45 33.33
C ALA A 255 -66.74 23.39 32.23
N PHE A 256 -65.52 23.31 31.69
CA PHE A 256 -65.17 22.41 30.59
C PHE A 256 -65.33 20.94 30.95
N ILE A 257 -64.96 20.55 32.18
CA ILE A 257 -65.03 19.15 32.62
C ILE A 257 -66.47 18.62 32.71
N GLN A 258 -67.47 19.49 32.85
CA GLN A 258 -68.89 19.09 32.91
C GLN A 258 -69.36 18.36 31.64
N HIS A 259 -68.71 18.60 30.50
CA HIS A 259 -68.97 17.90 29.24
C HIS A 259 -68.58 16.41 29.25
N PHE A 260 -67.89 15.94 30.30
CA PHE A 260 -67.42 14.57 30.48
C PHE A 260 -67.95 13.92 31.77
N ASN A 261 -69.03 14.46 32.34
CA ASN A 261 -69.69 13.90 33.55
C ASN A 261 -70.19 12.45 33.38
N ASP A 262 -70.39 12.02 32.13
CA ASP A 262 -70.76 10.66 31.75
C ASP A 262 -69.56 9.68 31.68
N SER A 263 -68.33 10.20 31.74
CA SER A 263 -67.10 9.39 31.82
C SER A 263 -66.81 8.93 33.25
N ASN A 264 -66.07 7.83 33.42
CA ASN A 264 -65.68 7.36 34.75
C ASN A 264 -64.69 8.33 35.43
N SER A 265 -64.54 8.19 36.76
CA SER A 265 -63.68 9.07 37.57
C SER A 265 -62.21 9.05 37.13
N ASP A 266 -61.69 7.91 36.68
CA ASP A 266 -60.30 7.78 36.23
C ASP A 266 -60.04 8.55 34.93
N ASN A 267 -60.96 8.48 33.96
CA ASN A 267 -60.86 9.23 32.71
C ASN A 267 -61.00 10.74 32.98
N GLN A 268 -61.87 11.14 33.91
CA GLN A 268 -61.99 12.55 34.33
C GLN A 268 -60.71 13.06 34.97
N LEU A 269 -60.05 12.27 35.84
CA LEU A 269 -58.76 12.64 36.42
C LEU A 269 -57.68 12.84 35.35
N GLU A 270 -57.65 11.99 34.32
CA GLU A 270 -56.70 12.13 33.20
C GLU A 270 -56.95 13.39 32.37
N ILE A 271 -58.22 13.74 32.11
CA ILE A 271 -58.60 14.99 31.42
C ILE A 271 -58.25 16.21 32.29
N ILE A 272 -58.54 16.17 33.59
CA ILE A 272 -58.24 17.28 34.49
C ILE A 272 -56.72 17.49 34.62
N SER A 273 -55.94 16.41 34.76
CA SER A 273 -54.48 16.50 34.80
C SER A 273 -53.93 17.13 33.51
N ALA A 274 -54.49 16.78 32.34
CA ALA A 274 -54.14 17.41 31.06
C ALA A 274 -54.43 18.93 31.04
N LEU A 275 -55.58 19.33 31.59
CA LEU A 275 -56.00 20.73 31.65
C LEU A 275 -55.15 21.53 32.64
N VAL A 276 -54.84 20.94 33.80
CA VAL A 276 -54.03 21.54 34.86
C VAL A 276 -52.58 21.67 34.42
N ASP A 277 -51.99 20.67 33.75
CA ASP A 277 -50.65 20.78 33.15
C ASP A 277 -50.58 22.00 32.21
N GLN A 278 -51.60 22.21 31.38
CA GLN A 278 -51.65 23.37 30.48
C GLN A 278 -51.86 24.71 31.22
N LEU A 279 -52.60 24.72 32.33
CA LEU A 279 -52.73 25.88 33.21
C LEU A 279 -51.37 26.24 33.83
N LEU A 280 -50.67 25.26 34.39
CA LEU A 280 -49.36 25.43 35.05
C LEU A 280 -48.26 25.85 34.08
N ASP A 281 -48.36 25.49 32.80
CA ASP A 281 -47.41 25.88 31.76
C ASP A 281 -47.62 27.30 31.22
N ARG A 282 -48.87 27.76 31.12
CA ARG A 282 -49.21 29.01 30.43
C ARG A 282 -49.47 30.18 31.35
N GLU A 283 -50.12 29.93 32.48
CA GLU A 283 -50.43 30.99 33.44
C GLU A 283 -49.19 31.31 34.27
N LYS A 284 -48.85 32.60 34.35
CA LYS A 284 -47.71 33.09 35.14
C LYS A 284 -48.15 33.70 36.47
N ASP A 285 -49.42 34.12 36.56
CA ASP A 285 -49.97 34.61 37.83
C ASP A 285 -50.23 33.43 38.79
N LYS A 286 -49.28 33.24 39.70
CA LYS A 286 -49.33 32.30 40.82
C LYS A 286 -50.62 32.43 41.65
N LYS A 287 -51.20 33.64 41.79
CA LYS A 287 -52.48 33.84 42.50
C LYS A 287 -53.69 33.37 41.70
N GLN A 288 -53.62 33.41 40.38
CA GLN A 288 -54.67 32.91 39.50
C GLN A 288 -54.65 31.39 39.46
N ILE A 289 -53.47 30.77 39.34
CA ILE A 289 -53.29 29.32 39.47
C ILE A 289 -53.87 28.81 40.77
N ALA A 290 -53.49 29.41 41.91
CA ALA A 290 -53.99 29.00 43.23
C ALA A 290 -55.53 29.07 43.33
N ARG A 291 -56.15 30.12 42.79
CA ARG A 291 -57.62 30.27 42.77
C ARG A 291 -58.30 29.17 41.95
N VAL A 292 -57.78 28.84 40.78
CA VAL A 292 -58.35 27.78 39.91
C VAL A 292 -58.20 26.41 40.57
N LEU A 293 -57.02 26.09 41.12
CA LEU A 293 -56.78 24.82 41.81
C LEU A 293 -57.67 24.67 43.06
N GLN A 294 -57.83 25.74 43.84
CA GLN A 294 -58.73 25.73 45.00
C GLN A 294 -60.19 25.52 44.58
N SER A 295 -60.65 26.20 43.52
CA SER A 295 -62.00 25.99 42.97
C SER A 295 -62.22 24.56 42.49
N LEU A 296 -61.19 23.90 41.93
CA LEU A 296 -61.27 22.49 41.53
C LEU A 296 -61.34 21.56 42.74
N CYS A 297 -60.56 21.81 43.79
CA CYS A 297 -60.64 21.06 45.05
C CYS A 297 -62.01 21.20 45.73
N GLU A 298 -62.62 22.38 45.69
CA GLU A 298 -63.95 22.64 46.28
C GLU A 298 -65.08 22.00 45.47
N THR A 299 -65.01 22.04 44.14
CA THR A 299 -66.05 21.49 43.25
C THR A 299 -65.92 19.98 43.00
N LEU A 300 -64.70 19.46 42.99
CA LEU A 300 -64.37 18.05 42.73
C LEU A 300 -63.30 17.56 43.73
N PRO A 301 -63.68 17.22 44.99
CA PRO A 301 -62.74 16.89 46.05
C PRO A 301 -61.78 15.72 45.74
N PHE A 302 -62.21 14.77 44.90
CA PHE A 302 -61.43 13.60 44.51
C PHE A 302 -60.19 13.92 43.65
N VAL A 303 -60.07 15.14 43.13
CA VAL A 303 -58.95 15.58 42.25
C VAL A 303 -57.73 16.03 43.07
N THR A 304 -57.92 16.40 44.34
CA THR A 304 -56.88 17.02 45.20
C THR A 304 -55.55 16.27 45.20
N GLU A 305 -55.57 14.94 45.27
CA GLU A 305 -54.36 14.10 45.22
C GLU A 305 -53.61 14.24 43.88
N THR A 306 -54.34 14.31 42.77
CA THR A 306 -53.76 14.47 41.42
C THR A 306 -53.16 15.87 41.26
N LEU A 307 -53.80 16.92 41.80
CA LEU A 307 -53.27 18.28 41.74
C LEU A 307 -51.97 18.45 42.53
N VAL A 308 -51.84 17.79 43.68
CA VAL A 308 -50.57 17.78 44.43
C VAL A 308 -49.46 17.13 43.60
N ILE A 309 -49.75 15.99 42.97
CA ILE A 309 -48.79 15.31 42.10
C ILE A 309 -48.38 16.18 40.91
N ASP A 310 -49.32 16.87 40.27
CA ASP A 310 -49.05 17.73 39.11
C ASP A 310 -48.21 18.98 39.52
N LEU A 311 -48.46 19.57 40.69
CA LEU A 311 -47.61 20.65 41.23
C LEU A 311 -46.20 20.17 41.61
N LEU A 312 -46.07 18.98 42.22
CA LEU A 312 -44.76 18.39 42.52
C LEU A 312 -43.98 18.08 41.24
N ARG A 313 -44.66 17.57 40.21
CA ARG A 313 -44.07 17.34 38.88
C ARG A 313 -43.61 18.67 38.26
N LYS A 314 -44.41 19.72 38.39
CA LYS A 314 -44.04 21.06 37.93
C LYS A 314 -42.84 21.63 38.68
N ALA A 315 -42.76 21.41 40.00
CA ALA A 315 -41.61 21.78 40.82
C ALA A 315 -40.35 20.97 40.42
N GLU A 316 -40.49 19.66 40.18
CA GLU A 316 -39.39 18.81 39.68
C GLU A 316 -38.86 19.31 38.33
N GLN A 317 -39.73 19.74 37.41
CA GLN A 317 -39.34 20.23 36.08
C GLN A 317 -38.76 21.65 36.08
N SER A 318 -39.31 22.56 36.91
CA SER A 318 -38.96 23.98 36.88
C SER A 318 -37.90 24.37 37.91
N GLY A 319 -37.74 23.60 38.99
CA GLY A 319 -36.90 23.96 40.13
C GLY A 319 -37.44 25.14 40.96
N ASP A 320 -38.64 25.65 40.68
CA ASP A 320 -39.24 26.79 41.38
C ASP A 320 -39.85 26.36 42.72
N THR A 321 -39.38 26.99 43.80
CA THR A 321 -39.77 26.73 45.18
C THR A 321 -41.26 26.95 45.42
N TRP A 322 -41.92 27.84 44.68
CA TRP A 322 -43.33 28.16 44.89
C TRP A 322 -44.25 26.98 44.55
N TYR A 323 -43.98 26.23 43.48
CA TYR A 323 -44.79 25.07 43.13
C TYR A 323 -44.64 23.97 44.18
N PHE A 324 -43.42 23.82 44.73
CA PHE A 324 -43.13 22.89 45.82
C PHE A 324 -43.87 23.26 47.11
N GLU A 325 -43.78 24.52 47.53
CA GLU A 325 -44.50 25.03 48.71
C GLU A 325 -46.02 24.95 48.55
N SER A 326 -46.53 25.27 47.37
CA SER A 326 -47.97 25.21 47.05
C SER A 326 -48.49 23.77 47.06
N ALA A 327 -47.70 22.80 46.58
CA ALA A 327 -48.01 21.39 46.71
C ALA A 327 -48.05 20.95 48.18
N MET A 328 -47.11 21.44 49.01
CA MET A 328 -47.07 21.19 50.45
C MET A 328 -48.23 21.79 51.22
N GLN A 329 -48.74 22.95 50.80
CA GLN A 329 -49.96 23.54 51.36
C GLN A 329 -51.21 22.74 50.98
N LEU A 330 -51.37 22.38 49.70
CA LEU A 330 -52.52 21.57 49.26
C LEU A 330 -52.52 20.14 49.83
N GLN A 331 -51.33 19.57 50.05
CA GLN A 331 -51.20 18.26 50.72
C GLN A 331 -51.83 18.25 52.12
N GLN A 332 -51.84 19.38 52.84
CA GLN A 332 -52.47 19.48 54.17
C GLN A 332 -53.99 19.30 54.13
N LEU A 333 -54.62 19.46 52.96
CA LEU A 333 -56.06 19.28 52.76
C LEU A 333 -56.46 17.82 52.51
N ILE A 334 -55.50 16.90 52.36
CA ILE A 334 -55.75 15.48 52.12
C ILE A 334 -56.00 14.78 53.46
N SER A 335 -57.25 14.34 53.68
CA SER A 335 -57.69 13.71 54.93
C SER A 335 -57.13 12.30 55.18
N ASN A 336 -56.46 11.67 54.19
CA ASN A 336 -56.03 10.28 54.26
C ASN A 336 -54.49 10.16 54.29
N PRO A 337 -53.88 9.80 55.44
CA PRO A 337 -52.42 9.75 55.59
C PRO A 337 -51.73 8.63 54.80
N ASP A 338 -52.46 7.61 54.34
CA ASP A 338 -51.91 6.48 53.57
C ASP A 338 -51.56 6.83 52.10
N LYS A 339 -51.83 8.07 51.66
CA LYS A 339 -51.61 8.56 50.28
C LYS A 339 -50.70 9.79 50.24
N TYR A 340 -49.57 9.72 50.94
CA TYR A 340 -48.56 10.78 50.90
C TYR A 340 -47.61 10.55 49.69
N PRO A 341 -47.48 11.50 48.74
CA PRO A 341 -46.66 11.33 47.54
C PRO A 341 -45.17 11.56 47.83
N ILE A 342 -44.62 10.79 48.78
CA ILE A 342 -43.24 10.90 49.30
C ILE A 342 -42.22 10.89 48.16
N LYS A 343 -42.43 10.04 47.15
CA LYS A 343 -41.50 9.87 46.03
C LYS A 343 -41.41 11.13 45.18
N GLU A 344 -42.54 11.73 44.85
CA GLU A 344 -42.64 12.96 44.07
C GLU A 344 -42.10 14.15 44.88
N ILE A 345 -42.33 14.18 46.19
CA ILE A 345 -41.79 15.21 47.10
C ILE A 345 -40.26 15.17 47.13
N ILE A 346 -39.66 13.99 47.29
CA ILE A 346 -38.20 13.83 47.31
C ILE A 346 -37.59 14.27 45.98
N LYS A 347 -38.18 13.86 44.85
CA LYS A 347 -37.72 14.24 43.51
C LYS A 347 -37.80 15.75 43.28
N ALA A 348 -38.93 16.36 43.62
CA ALA A 348 -39.13 17.79 43.51
C ALA A 348 -38.15 18.57 44.41
N GLY A 349 -38.01 18.15 45.67
CA GLY A 349 -37.06 18.75 46.62
C GLY A 349 -35.61 18.66 46.17
N ILE A 350 -35.20 17.52 45.61
CA ILE A 350 -33.88 17.36 44.97
C ILE A 350 -33.70 18.33 43.80
N SER A 351 -34.68 18.41 42.90
CA SER A 351 -34.60 19.29 41.74
C SER A 351 -34.55 20.77 42.12
N VAL A 352 -35.38 21.19 43.08
CA VAL A 352 -35.39 22.53 43.64
C VAL A 352 -34.05 22.85 44.27
N SER A 353 -33.53 21.99 45.16
CA SER A 353 -32.23 22.23 45.83
C SER A 353 -31.06 22.41 44.85
N ARG A 354 -31.05 21.66 43.74
CA ARG A 354 -30.04 21.78 42.69
C ARG A 354 -30.18 23.06 41.87
N SER A 355 -31.41 23.54 41.68
CA SER A 355 -31.72 24.68 40.81
C SER A 355 -31.62 26.02 41.54
N SER A 356 -32.05 26.08 42.80
CA SER A 356 -32.01 27.27 43.65
C SER A 356 -30.71 27.41 44.45
N ASN A 357 -29.89 26.36 44.50
CA ASN A 357 -28.71 26.24 45.37
C ASN A 357 -29.04 26.32 46.88
N GLU A 358 -30.33 26.22 47.25
CA GLU A 358 -30.79 26.24 48.63
C GLU A 358 -30.81 24.83 49.22
N ILE A 359 -29.67 24.41 49.77
CA ILE A 359 -29.49 23.09 50.40
C ILE A 359 -30.42 22.88 51.61
N ASN A 360 -30.91 23.98 52.22
CA ASN A 360 -31.83 23.94 53.36
C ASN A 360 -33.12 23.19 53.02
N VAL A 361 -33.59 23.22 51.76
CA VAL A 361 -34.77 22.47 51.32
C VAL A 361 -34.59 20.97 51.57
N LEU A 362 -33.39 20.41 51.38
CA LEU A 362 -33.12 19.01 51.70
C LEU A 362 -33.09 18.74 53.20
N SER A 363 -32.58 19.69 53.99
CA SER A 363 -32.57 19.58 55.45
C SER A 363 -33.97 19.64 56.05
N ASP A 364 -34.83 20.51 55.52
CA ASP A 364 -36.24 20.65 55.93
C ASP A 364 -37.08 19.42 55.58
N LEU A 365 -36.64 18.65 54.58
CA LEU A 365 -37.29 17.39 54.20
C LEU A 365 -36.93 16.21 55.11
N ILE A 366 -35.80 16.26 55.84
CA ILE A 366 -35.33 15.15 56.69
C ILE A 366 -36.40 14.72 57.72
N PRO A 367 -37.03 15.63 58.51
CA PRO A 367 -38.07 15.23 59.45
C PRO A 367 -39.31 14.62 58.79
N ILE A 368 -39.64 15.06 57.57
CA ILE A 368 -40.81 14.59 56.81
C ILE A 368 -40.55 13.17 56.29
N ILE A 369 -39.36 12.89 55.77
CA ILE A 369 -39.00 11.54 55.29
C ILE A 369 -38.80 10.57 56.46
N GLU A 370 -38.20 11.00 57.57
CA GLU A 370 -38.02 10.17 58.77
C GLU A 370 -39.36 9.69 59.35
N LYS A 371 -40.40 10.52 59.30
CA LYS A 371 -41.73 10.19 59.82
C LYS A 371 -42.54 9.24 58.93
N ASN A 372 -42.33 9.26 57.61
CA ASN A 372 -43.22 8.61 56.64
C ASN A 372 -42.55 7.49 55.80
N CYS A 373 -41.23 7.31 55.88
CA CYS A 373 -40.50 6.29 55.13
C CYS A 373 -40.11 5.08 56.00
N ASN A 374 -39.97 3.91 55.38
CA ASN A 374 -39.29 2.79 56.03
C ASN A 374 -37.76 3.00 56.05
N THR A 375 -37.08 2.30 56.95
CA THR A 375 -35.64 2.46 57.22
C THR A 375 -34.73 2.21 56.00
N VAL A 376 -35.14 1.30 55.12
CA VAL A 376 -34.37 0.93 53.90
C VAL A 376 -34.49 2.04 52.84
N TYR A 377 -35.69 2.58 52.63
CA TYR A 377 -35.91 3.68 51.70
C TYR A 377 -35.24 4.97 52.20
N LEU A 378 -35.33 5.23 53.51
CA LEU A 378 -34.68 6.37 54.17
C LEU A 378 -33.16 6.39 53.96
N SER A 379 -32.51 5.24 54.09
CA SER A 379 -31.07 5.09 53.87
C SER A 379 -30.66 5.44 52.43
N ARG A 380 -31.48 5.10 51.42
CA ARG A 380 -31.23 5.50 50.02
C ARG A 380 -31.37 7.00 49.81
N VAL A 381 -32.33 7.64 50.49
CA VAL A 381 -32.53 9.08 50.41
C VAL A 381 -31.37 9.84 51.06
N TYR A 382 -30.86 9.36 52.21
CA TYR A 382 -29.66 9.94 52.84
C TYR A 382 -28.42 9.86 51.95
N LEU A 383 -28.21 8.74 51.26
CA LEU A 383 -27.11 8.61 50.29
C LEU A 383 -27.24 9.64 49.16
N GLN A 384 -28.45 9.84 48.62
CA GLN A 384 -28.71 10.85 47.58
C GLN A 384 -28.50 12.27 48.09
N PHE A 385 -28.97 12.58 49.29
CA PHE A 385 -28.81 13.91 49.91
C PHE A 385 -27.34 14.21 50.20
N SER A 386 -26.60 13.26 50.77
CA SER A 386 -25.16 13.39 51.03
C SER A 386 -24.37 13.68 49.75
N GLN A 387 -24.67 12.96 48.67
CA GLN A 387 -24.01 13.18 47.37
C GLN A 387 -24.28 14.58 46.79
N ILE A 388 -25.52 15.08 46.90
CA ILE A 388 -25.90 16.42 46.41
C ILE A 388 -25.24 17.51 47.27
N MET A 389 -25.24 17.34 48.59
CA MET A 389 -24.59 18.27 49.52
C MET A 389 -23.08 18.34 49.29
N LEU A 390 -22.44 17.20 49.01
CA LEU A 390 -21.01 17.13 48.67
C LEU A 390 -20.71 17.83 47.34
N GLY A 391 -21.53 17.62 46.31
CA GLY A 391 -21.41 18.30 45.03
C GLY A 391 -21.60 19.82 45.11
N SER A 392 -22.32 20.30 46.12
CA SER A 392 -22.55 21.73 46.37
C SER A 392 -21.52 22.36 47.32
N GLY A 393 -20.47 21.61 47.71
CA GLY A 393 -19.37 22.07 48.56
C GLY A 393 -19.65 22.06 50.07
N ASN A 394 -20.82 21.57 50.52
CA ASN A 394 -21.19 21.51 51.94
C ASN A 394 -20.77 20.16 52.56
N PHE A 395 -19.46 20.02 52.76
CA PHE A 395 -18.84 18.77 53.23
C PHE A 395 -19.33 18.32 54.62
N GLU A 396 -19.51 19.24 55.57
CA GLU A 396 -19.91 18.90 56.94
C GLU A 396 -21.37 18.40 56.99
N SER A 397 -22.30 19.01 56.24
CA SER A 397 -23.67 18.49 56.12
C SER A 397 -23.73 17.14 55.39
N ALA A 398 -22.92 16.96 54.34
CA ALA A 398 -22.83 15.69 53.63
C ALA A 398 -22.32 14.54 54.52
N LEU A 399 -21.32 14.82 55.35
CA LEU A 399 -20.74 13.87 56.31
C LEU A 399 -21.77 13.49 57.38
N ASN A 400 -22.49 14.47 57.95
CA ASN A 400 -23.51 14.24 58.96
C ASN A 400 -24.71 13.43 58.42
N VAL A 401 -25.18 13.72 57.20
CA VAL A 401 -26.28 12.98 56.57
C VAL A 401 -25.86 11.56 56.23
N PHE A 402 -24.62 11.36 55.74
CA PHE A 402 -24.08 10.03 55.48
C PHE A 402 -23.98 9.18 56.76
N GLY A 403 -23.57 9.79 57.88
CA GLY A 403 -23.48 9.11 59.17
C GLY A 403 -24.82 8.62 59.75
N LYS A 404 -25.96 9.06 59.19
CA LYS A 404 -27.30 8.58 59.58
C LYS A 404 -27.79 7.36 58.77
N VAL A 405 -27.02 6.90 57.79
CA VAL A 405 -27.39 5.73 56.97
C VAL A 405 -27.36 4.46 57.83
N ASN A 406 -28.41 3.64 57.77
CA ASN A 406 -28.49 2.40 58.54
C ASN A 406 -27.46 1.37 58.03
N HIS A 407 -26.80 0.66 58.95
CA HIS A 407 -25.84 -0.41 58.67
C HIS A 407 -26.39 -1.52 57.77
N GLU A 408 -27.70 -1.81 57.83
CA GLU A 408 -28.33 -2.80 56.93
C GLU A 408 -28.29 -2.38 55.44
N SER A 409 -28.04 -1.11 55.15
CA SER A 409 -27.98 -0.53 53.79
C SER A 409 -26.56 -0.39 53.23
N GLU A 410 -25.54 -0.89 53.95
CA GLU A 410 -24.13 -0.81 53.54
C GLU A 410 -23.79 -1.70 52.33
N ASN A 411 -24.61 -2.71 52.04
CA ASN A 411 -24.49 -3.59 50.86
C ASN A 411 -24.99 -2.94 49.55
N ILE A 412 -25.47 -1.69 49.59
CA ILE A 412 -25.94 -0.96 48.41
C ILE A 412 -24.72 -0.35 47.70
N THR A 413 -24.56 -0.57 46.40
CA THR A 413 -23.46 0.02 45.60
C THR A 413 -23.35 1.55 45.71
N LEU A 414 -24.50 2.22 45.82
CA LEU A 414 -24.57 3.67 46.03
C LEU A 414 -23.91 4.12 47.36
N TYR A 415 -23.83 3.23 48.35
CA TYR A 415 -23.15 3.49 49.63
C TYR A 415 -21.64 3.62 49.42
N THR A 416 -21.04 2.62 48.75
CA THR A 416 -19.59 2.58 48.50
C THR A 416 -19.15 3.73 47.59
N ASP A 417 -19.95 4.10 46.59
CA ASP A 417 -19.65 5.22 45.69
C ASP A 417 -19.67 6.56 46.44
N CYS A 418 -20.68 6.75 47.29
CA CYS A 418 -20.80 7.99 48.07
C CYS A 418 -19.70 8.09 49.15
N LEU A 419 -19.35 6.97 49.81
CA LEU A 419 -18.22 6.89 50.74
C LEU A 419 -16.88 7.19 50.05
N THR A 420 -16.66 6.66 48.85
CA THR A 420 -15.45 6.91 48.05
C THR A 420 -15.34 8.39 47.69
N ASN A 421 -16.44 9.03 47.28
CA ASN A 421 -16.46 10.46 46.99
C ASN A 421 -16.26 11.34 48.23
N LEU A 422 -16.78 10.93 49.39
CA LEU A 422 -16.50 11.56 50.68
C LEU A 422 -15.01 11.48 51.03
N LEU A 423 -14.37 10.32 50.84
CA LEU A 423 -12.93 10.14 51.08
C LEU A 423 -12.09 11.03 50.14
N LYS A 424 -12.46 11.11 48.86
CA LYS A 424 -11.82 12.00 47.88
C LYS A 424 -11.91 13.47 48.28
N ALA A 425 -13.11 13.94 48.62
CA ALA A 425 -13.30 15.30 49.14
C ALA A 425 -12.55 15.51 50.47
N GLY A 426 -12.45 14.47 51.29
CA GLY A 426 -11.70 14.44 52.53
C GLY A 426 -10.19 14.66 52.33
N VAL A 427 -9.58 14.07 51.30
CA VAL A 427 -8.17 14.32 50.94
C VAL A 427 -7.96 15.79 50.58
N ILE A 428 -8.81 16.35 49.72
CA ILE A 428 -8.72 17.75 49.28
C ILE A 428 -8.95 18.72 50.46
N LYS A 429 -9.79 18.37 51.42
CA LYS A 429 -10.05 19.17 52.63
C LYS A 429 -9.13 18.82 53.81
N ASN A 430 -8.12 17.98 53.61
CA ASN A 430 -7.22 17.48 54.67
C ASN A 430 -7.97 16.99 55.93
N SER A 431 -9.07 16.27 55.73
CA SER A 431 -10.03 15.88 56.77
C SER A 431 -10.21 14.35 56.88
N ILE A 432 -9.25 13.56 56.40
CA ILE A 432 -9.29 12.09 56.46
C ILE A 432 -9.41 11.58 57.89
N ALA A 433 -8.72 12.20 58.85
CA ALA A 433 -8.85 11.86 60.27
C ALA A 433 -10.29 11.99 60.78
N LYS A 434 -11.03 13.03 60.35
CA LYS A 434 -12.44 13.22 60.71
C LYS A 434 -13.31 12.09 60.14
N ILE A 435 -13.19 11.80 58.84
CA ILE A 435 -13.95 10.72 58.18
C ILE A 435 -13.68 9.36 58.82
N ASN A 436 -12.42 9.11 59.20
CA ASN A 436 -12.03 7.88 59.87
C ASN A 436 -12.78 7.71 61.21
N SER A 437 -12.78 8.76 62.05
CA SER A 437 -13.45 8.74 63.35
C SER A 437 -14.98 8.72 63.28
N SER A 438 -15.58 9.35 62.26
CA SER A 438 -17.04 9.48 62.15
C SER A 438 -17.70 8.32 61.40
N ILE A 439 -17.02 7.74 60.41
CA ILE A 439 -17.58 6.73 59.51
C ILE A 439 -16.75 5.45 59.51
N LEU A 440 -15.47 5.50 59.11
CA LEU A 440 -14.73 4.27 58.76
C LEU A 440 -14.54 3.30 59.95
N GLN A 441 -14.44 3.82 61.18
CA GLN A 441 -14.36 2.98 62.40
C GLN A 441 -15.69 2.31 62.78
N ASN A 442 -16.81 2.82 62.26
CA ASN A 442 -18.16 2.39 62.63
C ASN A 442 -18.78 1.43 61.60
N ILE A 443 -18.06 1.08 60.53
CA ILE A 443 -18.53 0.22 59.44
C ILE A 443 -17.67 -1.05 59.31
N PRO A 444 -18.16 -2.12 58.64
CA PRO A 444 -17.38 -3.32 58.42
C PRO A 444 -16.05 -3.05 57.72
N ALA A 445 -14.99 -3.70 58.21
CA ALA A 445 -13.63 -3.49 57.73
C ALA A 445 -13.50 -3.73 56.21
N GLU A 446 -14.22 -4.71 55.65
CA GLU A 446 -14.22 -4.99 54.20
C GLU A 446 -14.71 -3.79 53.37
N ILE A 447 -15.77 -3.13 53.80
CA ILE A 447 -16.37 -1.96 53.11
C ILE A 447 -15.45 -0.75 53.24
N SER A 448 -14.90 -0.53 54.44
CA SER A 448 -13.91 0.52 54.71
C SER A 448 -12.66 0.35 53.84
N HIS A 449 -12.08 -0.85 53.80
CA HIS A 449 -10.88 -1.14 53.01
C HIS A 449 -11.14 -0.94 51.52
N ASN A 450 -12.25 -1.45 50.99
CA ASN A 450 -12.60 -1.27 49.57
C ASN A 450 -12.79 0.21 49.22
N ALA A 451 -13.47 0.99 50.06
CA ALA A 451 -13.66 2.43 49.82
C ALA A 451 -12.34 3.21 49.87
N VAL A 452 -11.45 2.89 50.81
CA VAL A 452 -10.10 3.47 50.89
C VAL A 452 -9.27 3.14 49.65
N TYR A 453 -9.31 1.87 49.20
CA TYR A 453 -8.63 1.43 47.98
C TYR A 453 -9.14 2.18 46.74
N HIS A 454 -10.45 2.20 46.52
CA HIS A 454 -11.06 2.88 45.38
C HIS A 454 -10.77 4.39 45.40
N ALA A 455 -10.85 5.04 46.56
CA ALA A 455 -10.55 6.47 46.69
C ALA A 455 -9.09 6.76 46.33
N ALA A 456 -8.13 6.01 46.86
CA ALA A 456 -6.71 6.20 46.57
C ALA A 456 -6.37 5.97 45.09
N VAL A 457 -6.93 4.92 44.47
CA VAL A 457 -6.75 4.60 43.05
C VAL A 457 -7.40 5.67 42.16
N GLU A 458 -8.63 6.09 42.45
CA GLU A 458 -9.31 7.12 41.67
C GLU A 458 -8.62 8.49 41.75
N ILE A 459 -8.10 8.87 42.93
CA ILE A 459 -7.31 10.10 43.07
C ILE A 459 -6.11 10.03 42.13
N SER A 460 -5.35 8.93 42.21
CA SER A 460 -4.16 8.70 41.39
C SER A 460 -4.46 8.63 39.89
N ARG A 461 -5.63 8.09 39.50
CA ARG A 461 -6.01 7.88 38.10
C ARG A 461 -6.67 9.09 37.44
N ASN A 462 -7.47 9.87 38.17
CA ASN A 462 -8.37 10.85 37.57
C ASN A 462 -8.09 12.29 37.98
N SER A 463 -7.47 12.53 39.14
CA SER A 463 -7.32 13.90 39.67
C SER A 463 -6.17 14.64 38.98
N PRO A 464 -6.28 15.95 38.71
CA PRO A 464 -5.19 16.73 38.14
C PRO A 464 -4.00 16.82 39.10
N PHE A 465 -2.78 16.89 38.58
CA PHE A 465 -1.58 16.86 39.42
C PHE A 465 -1.49 18.06 40.38
N ASP A 466 -1.96 19.24 39.96
CA ASP A 466 -2.02 20.44 40.79
C ASP A 466 -2.93 20.30 42.02
N GLU A 467 -3.91 19.41 41.97
CA GLU A 467 -4.75 19.08 43.14
C GLU A 467 -4.13 17.99 44.01
N ILE A 468 -3.34 17.08 43.45
CA ILE A 468 -2.71 15.99 44.22
C ILE A 468 -1.53 16.52 45.04
N VAL A 469 -0.68 17.35 44.44
CA VAL A 469 0.59 17.79 45.04
C VAL A 469 0.43 18.47 46.40
N PRO A 470 -0.49 19.45 46.59
CA PRO A 470 -0.70 20.09 47.90
C PRO A 470 -1.24 19.14 48.97
N HIS A 471 -1.91 18.06 48.57
CA HIS A 471 -2.64 17.15 49.44
C HIS A 471 -1.98 15.77 49.59
N ILE A 472 -0.71 15.65 49.17
CA ILE A 472 0.06 14.39 49.20
C ILE A 472 0.15 13.79 50.61
N HIS A 473 0.16 14.62 51.65
CA HIS A 473 0.16 14.16 53.04
C HIS A 473 -1.16 13.49 53.42
N SER A 474 -2.30 14.10 53.06
CA SER A 474 -3.61 13.51 53.34
C SER A 474 -3.87 12.26 52.48
N MET A 475 -3.30 12.18 51.28
CA MET A 475 -3.29 10.96 50.48
C MET A 475 -2.50 9.83 51.17
N LYS A 476 -1.35 10.13 51.80
CA LYS A 476 -0.61 9.15 52.62
C LYS A 476 -1.44 8.70 53.82
N GLU A 477 -2.12 9.62 54.51
CA GLU A 477 -3.02 9.28 55.61
C GLU A 477 -4.12 8.32 55.17
N LEU A 478 -4.75 8.57 54.00
CA LEU A 478 -5.77 7.69 53.43
C LEU A 478 -5.22 6.29 53.16
N ILE A 479 -4.10 6.17 52.43
CA ILE A 479 -3.51 4.86 52.07
C ILE A 479 -3.10 4.08 53.32
N ASN A 480 -2.63 4.77 54.37
CA ASN A 480 -2.26 4.14 55.64
C ASN A 480 -3.44 3.49 56.38
N LEU A 481 -4.69 3.81 56.05
CA LEU A 481 -5.87 3.16 56.60
C LEU A 481 -6.16 1.80 55.94
N HIS A 482 -5.49 1.45 54.84
CA HIS A 482 -5.68 0.18 54.13
C HIS A 482 -4.77 -0.94 54.67
N PRO A 483 -5.25 -2.19 54.85
CA PRO A 483 -4.44 -3.30 55.36
C PRO A 483 -3.31 -3.70 54.40
N ARG A 484 -3.47 -3.46 53.10
CA ARG A 484 -2.43 -3.63 52.07
C ARG A 484 -1.87 -2.28 51.61
N ARG A 485 -1.46 -1.44 52.55
CA ARG A 485 -0.94 -0.08 52.27
C ARG A 485 0.27 -0.08 51.33
N ASP A 486 1.21 -1.02 51.49
CA ASP A 486 2.45 -1.06 50.69
C ASP A 486 2.18 -1.37 49.20
N PRO A 487 1.40 -2.42 48.85
CA PRO A 487 0.93 -2.62 47.48
C PRO A 487 0.13 -1.43 46.92
N LEU A 488 -0.72 -0.80 47.73
CA LEU A 488 -1.53 0.34 47.31
C LEU A 488 -0.68 1.58 47.01
N PHE A 489 0.37 1.85 47.81
CA PHE A 489 1.36 2.88 47.50
C PHE A 489 2.05 2.61 46.15
N LEU A 490 2.52 1.38 45.91
CA LEU A 490 3.13 1.00 44.64
C LEU A 490 2.18 1.19 43.45
N GLU A 491 0.92 0.78 43.59
CA GLU A 491 -0.11 0.94 42.54
C GLU A 491 -0.38 2.42 42.25
N CYS A 492 -0.55 3.25 43.29
CA CYS A 492 -0.76 4.69 43.13
C CYS A 492 0.43 5.37 42.44
N ILE A 493 1.66 5.03 42.82
CA ILE A 493 2.89 5.53 42.18
C ILE A 493 2.91 5.13 40.70
N THR A 494 2.59 3.87 40.39
CA THR A 494 2.58 3.37 39.01
C THR A 494 1.54 4.13 38.16
N LEU A 495 0.33 4.33 38.68
CA LEU A 495 -0.72 5.08 37.98
C LEU A 495 -0.32 6.54 37.73
N LEU A 496 0.37 7.19 38.68
CA LEU A 496 0.87 8.56 38.50
C LEU A 496 1.98 8.62 37.46
N VAL A 497 2.91 7.66 37.47
CA VAL A 497 3.98 7.52 36.45
C VAL A 497 3.37 7.34 35.06
N ASP A 498 2.39 6.46 34.91
CA ASP A 498 1.74 6.16 33.63
C ASP A 498 0.95 7.35 33.06
N ARG A 499 0.39 8.20 33.93
CA ARG A 499 -0.30 9.44 33.54
C ARG A 499 0.63 10.59 33.14
N GLY A 500 1.95 10.40 33.20
CA GLY A 500 2.91 11.44 32.85
C GLY A 500 3.25 12.40 33.98
N PHE A 501 3.11 12.00 35.26
CA PHE A 501 3.49 12.85 36.39
C PHE A 501 4.96 13.33 36.29
N LEU A 502 5.85 12.44 35.82
CA LEU A 502 7.28 12.72 35.67
C LEU A 502 7.62 13.60 34.45
N ASP A 503 6.67 13.82 33.54
CA ASP A 503 6.85 14.70 32.38
C ASP A 503 6.70 16.18 32.79
N ALA A 504 5.87 16.44 33.81
CA ALA A 504 5.50 17.79 34.25
C ALA A 504 6.08 18.21 35.61
N LEU A 505 6.43 17.26 36.49
CA LEU A 505 6.80 17.53 37.88
C LEU A 505 8.07 16.79 38.32
N GLU A 506 8.65 17.23 39.44
CA GLU A 506 9.88 16.63 39.95
C GLU A 506 9.68 15.21 40.53
N PRO A 507 10.59 14.26 40.25
CA PRO A 507 10.58 12.91 40.79
C PRO A 507 10.53 12.82 42.32
N GLY A 508 11.03 13.85 43.03
CA GLY A 508 11.14 13.86 44.49
C GLY A 508 9.81 13.65 45.21
N ILE A 509 8.67 13.99 44.59
CA ILE A 509 7.33 13.79 45.17
C ILE A 509 6.96 12.30 45.16
N LEU A 510 7.22 11.59 44.06
CA LEU A 510 6.97 10.16 43.95
C LEU A 510 7.96 9.34 44.79
N ILE A 511 9.22 9.77 44.88
CA ILE A 511 10.20 9.17 45.80
C ILE A 511 9.72 9.29 47.26
N LYS A 512 9.21 10.45 47.66
CA LYS A 512 8.61 10.61 49.00
C LYS A 512 7.40 9.71 49.23
N LEU A 513 6.62 9.37 48.20
CA LEU A 513 5.55 8.37 48.30
C LEU A 513 6.13 6.95 48.42
N ALA A 514 7.16 6.62 47.64
CA ALA A 514 7.85 5.33 47.72
C ALA A 514 8.50 5.10 49.10
N ASP A 515 9.01 6.16 49.73
CA ASP A 515 9.56 6.12 51.10
C ASP A 515 8.52 5.76 52.18
N SER A 516 7.22 5.90 51.88
CA SER A 516 6.16 5.45 52.79
C SER A 516 5.92 3.92 52.74
N ILE A 517 6.52 3.20 51.78
CA ILE A 517 6.42 1.74 51.66
C ILE A 517 7.36 1.09 52.66
N THR A 518 6.83 0.22 53.53
CA THR A 518 7.63 -0.47 54.55
C THR A 518 8.34 -1.73 54.02
N GLU A 519 7.73 -2.46 53.09
CA GLU A 519 8.32 -3.62 52.45
C GLU A 519 9.41 -3.21 51.43
N LEU A 520 10.65 -3.59 51.71
CA LEU A 520 11.81 -3.20 50.92
C LEU A 520 11.68 -3.61 49.44
N SER A 521 11.19 -4.82 49.16
CA SER A 521 11.01 -5.34 47.79
C SER A 521 10.08 -4.44 46.94
N LEU A 522 8.98 -3.98 47.53
CA LEU A 522 7.99 -3.11 46.88
C LEU A 522 8.49 -1.68 46.77
N LYS A 523 9.23 -1.20 47.79
CA LYS A 523 9.88 0.12 47.76
C LYS A 523 10.90 0.19 46.62
N GLU A 524 11.80 -0.79 46.52
CA GLU A 524 12.79 -0.86 45.45
C GLU A 524 12.13 -0.95 44.08
N ARG A 525 11.03 -1.71 43.95
CA ARG A 525 10.25 -1.80 42.71
C ARG A 525 9.61 -0.47 42.32
N ALA A 526 9.07 0.28 43.28
CA ALA A 526 8.50 1.60 43.04
C ALA A 526 9.57 2.60 42.55
N ILE A 527 10.72 2.63 43.23
CA ILE A 527 11.86 3.49 42.85
C ILE A 527 12.41 3.10 41.48
N SER A 528 12.60 1.81 41.22
CA SER A 528 13.02 1.28 39.91
C SER A 528 12.09 1.74 38.78
N SER A 529 10.77 1.67 38.97
CA SER A 529 9.77 2.14 38.00
C SER A 529 9.91 3.63 37.68
N ILE A 530 10.04 4.47 38.73
CA ILE A 530 10.27 5.91 38.60
C ILE A 530 11.55 6.19 37.80
N VAL A 531 12.64 5.52 38.18
CA VAL A 531 13.97 5.71 37.58
C VAL A 531 14.01 5.33 36.09
N ILE A 532 13.42 4.18 35.73
CA ILE A 532 13.34 3.73 34.33
C ILE A 532 12.53 4.72 33.50
N LYS A 533 11.41 5.23 34.02
CA LYS A 533 10.60 6.21 33.30
C LYS A 533 11.35 7.52 33.06
N ILE A 534 12.12 8.00 34.02
CA ILE A 534 12.99 9.19 33.85
C ILE A 534 14.00 8.97 32.72
N ALA A 535 14.61 7.78 32.65
CA ALA A 535 15.54 7.46 31.57
C ALA A 535 14.84 7.48 30.21
N GLN A 536 13.65 6.87 30.10
CA GLN A 536 12.83 6.87 28.89
C GLN A 536 12.45 8.28 28.41
N ILE A 537 12.04 9.15 29.34
CA ILE A 537 11.76 10.56 29.03
C ILE A 537 13.01 11.21 28.45
N GLY A 538 14.17 11.00 29.07
CA GLY A 538 15.46 11.50 28.60
C GLY A 538 15.79 11.10 27.15
N VAL A 539 15.51 9.85 26.77
CA VAL A 539 15.65 9.40 25.38
C VAL A 539 14.66 10.12 24.46
N GLN A 540 13.39 10.21 24.84
CA GLN A 540 12.33 10.83 24.03
C GLN A 540 12.62 12.31 23.73
N ILE A 541 13.15 13.07 24.69
CA ILE A 541 13.47 14.49 24.53
C ILE A 541 14.95 14.75 24.19
N ASN A 542 15.72 13.69 23.91
CA ASN A 542 17.16 13.74 23.61
C ASN A 542 18.04 14.45 24.65
N ASN A 543 17.72 14.32 25.94
CA ASN A 543 18.41 15.02 27.03
C ASN A 543 19.21 14.07 27.95
N ARG A 544 20.53 14.28 28.01
CA ARG A 544 21.48 13.49 28.81
C ARG A 544 21.31 13.69 30.31
N ASP A 545 20.82 14.85 30.75
CA ASP A 545 20.69 15.18 32.17
C ASP A 545 19.66 14.26 32.87
N PHE A 546 18.62 13.85 32.15
CA PHE A 546 17.62 12.90 32.64
C PHE A 546 18.21 11.51 32.86
N LEU A 547 19.09 11.05 31.97
CA LEU A 547 19.80 9.78 32.15
C LEU A 547 20.77 9.84 33.34
N GLN A 548 21.51 10.95 33.49
CA GLN A 548 22.38 11.14 34.67
C GLN A 548 21.58 11.16 35.97
N ARG A 549 20.42 11.82 35.98
CA ARG A 549 19.50 11.85 37.11
C ARG A 549 18.93 10.47 37.42
N ALA A 550 18.56 9.69 36.40
CA ALA A 550 18.10 8.31 36.55
C ALA A 550 19.20 7.44 37.17
N VAL A 551 20.43 7.51 36.68
CA VAL A 551 21.59 6.80 37.26
C VAL A 551 21.80 7.22 38.72
N GLY A 552 21.76 8.52 39.04
CA GLY A 552 21.91 9.01 40.41
C GLY A 552 20.84 8.46 41.36
N LEU A 553 19.58 8.41 40.90
CA LEU A 553 18.45 7.88 41.68
C LEU A 553 18.51 6.36 41.91
N THR A 554 19.27 5.59 41.12
CA THR A 554 19.50 4.17 41.42
C THR A 554 20.20 3.93 42.76
N CYS A 555 20.89 4.94 43.30
CA CYS A 555 21.52 4.85 44.63
C CYS A 555 20.48 4.78 45.76
N GLN A 556 19.20 5.02 45.49
CA GLN A 556 18.10 4.84 46.45
C GLN A 556 17.56 3.40 46.47
N ILE A 557 18.13 2.50 45.66
CA ILE A 557 17.80 1.06 45.64
C ILE A 557 18.93 0.34 46.40
N ASP A 558 18.60 -0.20 47.58
CA ASP A 558 19.57 -0.86 48.46
C ASP A 558 19.94 -2.27 47.96
N GLY A 559 18.98 -3.00 47.40
CA GLY A 559 19.16 -4.35 46.87
C GLY A 559 19.96 -4.40 45.58
N GLN A 560 21.07 -5.16 45.58
CA GLN A 560 21.99 -5.26 44.46
C GLN A 560 21.34 -5.80 43.18
N ASN A 561 20.50 -6.83 43.29
CA ASN A 561 19.85 -7.44 42.12
C ASN A 561 18.88 -6.46 41.46
N THR A 562 18.02 -5.80 42.25
CA THR A 562 17.06 -4.80 41.74
C THR A 562 17.81 -3.62 41.13
N ARG A 563 18.87 -3.14 41.80
CA ARG A 563 19.69 -2.03 41.32
C ARG A 563 20.40 -2.36 40.01
N SER A 564 20.99 -3.55 39.91
CA SER A 564 21.63 -4.07 38.69
C SER A 564 20.63 -4.16 37.53
N ALA A 565 19.42 -4.69 37.77
CA ALA A 565 18.36 -4.73 36.77
C ALA A 565 17.88 -3.35 36.32
N THR A 566 17.74 -2.40 37.25
CA THR A 566 17.39 -1.00 36.93
C THR A 566 18.49 -0.32 36.12
N LEU A 567 19.75 -0.50 36.50
CA LEU A 567 20.90 0.05 35.77
C LEU A 567 21.00 -0.51 34.36
N SER A 568 20.77 -1.82 34.18
CA SER A 568 20.73 -2.46 32.86
C SER A 568 19.70 -1.77 31.95
N ARG A 569 18.49 -1.53 32.47
CA ARG A 569 17.45 -0.83 31.70
C ARG A 569 17.81 0.62 31.37
N ILE A 570 18.47 1.34 32.29
CA ILE A 570 18.96 2.70 31.99
C ILE A 570 20.02 2.65 30.89
N ILE A 571 20.92 1.66 30.91
CA ILE A 571 21.94 1.47 29.89
C ILE A 571 21.30 1.16 28.53
N ASP A 572 20.23 0.37 28.50
CA ASP A 572 19.47 0.09 27.26
C ASP A 572 18.92 1.39 26.65
N GLU A 573 18.23 2.21 27.47
CA GLU A 573 17.70 3.51 27.04
C GLU A 573 18.83 4.48 26.61
N ALA A 574 19.94 4.48 27.34
CA ALA A 574 21.07 5.35 27.04
C ALA A 574 21.82 4.94 25.76
N ALA A 575 21.89 3.64 25.45
CA ALA A 575 22.44 3.12 24.19
C ALA A 575 21.56 3.54 23.01
N ILE A 576 20.23 3.52 23.17
CA ILE A 576 19.30 4.04 22.17
C ILE A 576 19.55 5.54 21.92
N LEU A 577 19.69 6.35 22.98
CA LEU A 577 19.99 7.78 22.83
C LEU A 577 21.33 8.02 22.12
N ALA A 578 22.38 7.29 22.52
CA ALA A 578 23.71 7.44 21.93
C ALA A 578 23.72 7.07 20.45
N ALA A 579 22.97 6.04 20.05
CA ALA A 579 22.79 5.68 18.65
C ALA A 579 22.03 6.77 17.86
N HIS A 580 20.99 7.38 18.43
CA HIS A 580 20.28 8.50 17.79
C HIS A 580 21.15 9.76 17.64
N GLN A 581 22.02 10.04 18.61
CA GLN A 581 22.91 11.19 18.59
C GLN A 581 24.19 10.97 17.78
N GLY A 582 24.44 9.74 17.31
CA GLY A 582 25.69 9.38 16.65
C GLY A 582 26.92 9.46 17.57
N ASP A 583 26.76 9.22 18.89
CA ASP A 583 27.85 9.33 19.85
C ASP A 583 28.51 7.96 20.11
N LEU A 584 29.46 7.60 19.24
CA LEU A 584 30.22 6.35 19.37
C LEU A 584 31.00 6.27 20.68
N ASP A 585 31.52 7.39 21.18
CA ASP A 585 32.33 7.39 22.41
C ASP A 585 31.46 7.10 23.63
N LEU A 586 30.24 7.62 23.67
CA LEU A 586 29.27 7.30 24.72
C LEU A 586 28.90 5.80 24.73
N LEU A 587 28.68 5.19 23.55
CA LEU A 587 28.44 3.74 23.43
C LEU A 587 29.62 2.90 23.96
N LEU A 588 30.85 3.30 23.64
CA LEU A 588 32.06 2.61 24.10
C LEU A 588 32.33 2.82 25.61
N ARG A 589 31.93 3.96 26.18
CA ARG A 589 31.99 4.17 27.64
C ARG A 589 30.96 3.32 28.38
N MET A 590 29.76 3.13 27.81
CA MET A 590 28.73 2.26 28.39
C MET A 590 29.18 0.80 28.46
N GLU A 591 29.97 0.32 27.49
CA GLU A 591 30.56 -1.02 27.54
C GLU A 591 31.43 -1.23 28.79
N LYS A 592 32.22 -0.21 29.17
CA LYS A 592 33.01 -0.24 30.41
C LYS A 592 32.12 -0.22 31.65
N TRP A 593 31.05 0.58 31.64
CA TRP A 593 30.11 0.68 32.76
C TRP A 593 29.36 -0.64 32.98
N SER A 594 28.84 -1.25 31.92
CA SER A 594 28.13 -2.54 31.98
C SER A 594 28.99 -3.64 32.61
N ASN A 595 30.28 -3.73 32.25
CA ASN A 595 31.21 -4.70 32.84
C ASN A 595 31.53 -4.45 34.31
N SER A 596 31.42 -3.19 34.77
CA SER A 596 31.79 -2.81 36.14
C SER A 596 30.62 -2.74 37.11
N LEU A 597 29.40 -2.51 36.63
CA LEU A 597 28.22 -2.20 37.45
C LEU A 597 27.14 -3.29 37.43
N LEU A 598 27.13 -4.17 36.43
CA LEU A 598 26.10 -5.19 36.25
C LEU A 598 26.58 -6.59 36.63
N GLU A 599 25.63 -7.43 37.03
CA GLU A 599 25.85 -8.88 37.15
C GLU A 599 26.13 -9.49 35.78
N LYS A 600 26.88 -10.61 35.74
CA LYS A 600 27.39 -11.20 34.49
C LYS A 600 26.32 -11.40 33.39
N ASP A 601 25.16 -11.93 33.76
CA ASP A 601 24.08 -12.22 32.80
C ASP A 601 23.44 -10.93 32.25
N LEU A 602 23.26 -9.91 33.10
CA LEU A 602 22.73 -8.61 32.70
C LEU A 602 23.76 -7.79 31.89
N ALA A 603 25.05 -7.94 32.22
CA ALA A 603 26.14 -7.32 31.48
C ALA A 603 26.19 -7.83 30.03
N ALA A 604 26.02 -9.15 29.82
CA ALA A 604 26.00 -9.75 28.48
C ALA A 604 24.84 -9.21 27.62
N TYR A 605 23.64 -9.06 28.21
CA TYR A 605 22.48 -8.48 27.53
C TYR A 605 22.67 -7.00 27.20
N ALA A 606 23.14 -6.19 28.16
CA ALA A 606 23.44 -4.78 27.93
C ALA A 606 24.54 -4.59 26.86
N MET A 607 25.54 -5.47 26.82
CA MET A 607 26.57 -5.47 25.77
C MET A 607 25.99 -5.74 24.38
N ALA A 608 25.02 -6.64 24.25
CA ALA A 608 24.34 -6.89 22.98
C ALA A 608 23.60 -5.64 22.47
N ASN A 609 22.91 -4.90 23.36
CA ASN A 609 22.22 -3.66 23.00
C ASN A 609 23.19 -2.53 22.63
N ILE A 610 24.34 -2.44 23.30
CA ILE A 610 25.41 -1.52 22.93
C ILE A 610 25.97 -1.86 21.54
N ILE A 611 26.19 -3.15 21.27
CA ILE A 611 26.64 -3.63 19.95
C ILE A 611 25.65 -3.23 18.85
N GLU A 612 24.35 -3.40 19.06
CA GLU A 612 23.32 -2.94 18.10
C GLU A 612 23.36 -1.42 17.90
N GLY A 613 23.60 -0.65 18.96
CA GLY A 613 23.82 0.80 18.86
C GLY A 613 25.05 1.17 18.03
N VAL A 614 26.16 0.45 18.21
CA VAL A 614 27.40 0.63 17.43
C VAL A 614 27.19 0.21 15.97
N ILE A 615 26.45 -0.87 15.71
CA ILE A 615 26.09 -1.31 14.36
C ILE A 615 25.27 -0.24 13.65
N LYS A 616 24.25 0.32 14.32
CA LYS A 616 23.44 1.41 13.77
C LYS A 616 24.30 2.61 13.41
N TYR A 617 25.16 3.07 14.33
CA TYR A 617 26.13 4.13 14.06
C TYR A 617 27.02 3.80 12.84
N ALA A 618 27.50 2.57 12.74
CA ALA A 618 28.39 2.15 11.67
C ALA A 618 27.73 2.15 10.30
N ILE A 619 26.45 1.74 10.22
CA ILE A 619 25.67 1.79 8.97
C ILE A 619 25.38 3.25 8.59
N ASP A 620 24.89 4.06 9.53
CA ASP A 620 24.51 5.46 9.28
C ASP A 620 25.72 6.30 8.83
N ASN A 621 26.90 6.03 9.38
CA ASN A 621 28.15 6.74 9.06
C ASN A 621 29.06 5.99 8.07
N ARG A 622 28.62 4.84 7.52
CA ARG A 622 29.39 4.00 6.57
C ARG A 622 30.80 3.67 7.06
N SER A 623 30.92 3.27 8.34
CA SER A 623 32.20 3.15 9.05
C SER A 623 32.54 1.68 9.39
N PRO A 624 33.30 0.96 8.54
CA PRO A 624 33.80 -0.39 8.86
C PRO A 624 34.53 -0.48 10.19
N ASP A 625 35.31 0.53 10.56
CA ASP A 625 36.05 0.59 11.84
C ASP A 625 35.14 0.52 13.07
N ALA A 626 33.91 1.03 12.97
CA ALA A 626 32.94 0.97 14.06
C ALA A 626 32.35 -0.44 14.18
N LEU A 627 32.12 -1.14 13.07
CA LEU A 627 31.77 -2.57 13.09
C LEU A 627 32.89 -3.44 13.64
N GLU A 628 34.15 -3.10 13.37
CA GLU A 628 35.27 -3.83 13.96
C GLU A 628 35.30 -3.67 15.49
N LYS A 629 34.97 -2.47 16.01
CA LYS A 629 34.78 -2.28 17.45
C LYS A 629 33.60 -3.10 17.98
N ALA A 630 32.48 -3.17 17.27
CA ALA A 630 31.35 -4.02 17.64
C ALA A 630 31.76 -5.51 17.72
N TYR A 631 32.58 -5.98 16.76
CA TYR A 631 33.14 -7.33 16.74
C TYR A 631 34.04 -7.61 17.95
N LEU A 632 34.93 -6.68 18.30
CA LEU A 632 35.79 -6.79 19.49
C LEU A 632 35.00 -6.81 20.80
N ILE A 633 33.88 -6.08 20.89
CA ILE A 633 32.99 -6.12 22.06
C ILE A 633 32.28 -7.47 22.11
N ALA A 634 31.73 -7.95 20.98
CA ALA A 634 31.06 -9.24 20.90
C ALA A 634 31.97 -10.43 21.29
N GLN A 635 33.29 -10.33 21.05
CA GLN A 635 34.25 -11.34 21.48
C GLN A 635 34.32 -11.53 23.00
N LYS A 636 34.02 -10.49 23.79
CA LYS A 636 34.06 -10.51 25.26
C LYS A 636 32.85 -11.19 25.90
N ILE A 637 31.79 -11.48 25.14
CA ILE A 637 30.59 -12.16 25.62
C ILE A 637 30.90 -13.65 25.84
N GLU A 638 30.57 -14.16 27.04
CA GLU A 638 30.80 -15.57 27.42
C GLU A 638 29.71 -16.51 26.85
N ASP A 639 28.47 -16.04 26.66
CA ASP A 639 27.37 -16.83 26.10
C ASP A 639 27.64 -17.17 24.61
N PRO A 640 27.85 -18.46 24.26
CA PRO A 640 28.19 -18.86 22.90
C PRO A 640 27.04 -18.68 21.90
N ALA A 641 25.78 -18.78 22.34
CA ALA A 641 24.63 -18.63 21.44
C ALA A 641 24.43 -17.16 21.04
N LEU A 642 24.41 -16.26 22.02
CA LEU A 642 24.32 -14.81 21.80
C LEU A 642 25.51 -14.29 21.00
N LYS A 643 26.72 -14.76 21.31
CA LYS A 643 27.94 -14.42 20.58
C LYS A 643 27.88 -14.80 19.10
N THR A 644 27.39 -16.01 18.80
CA THR A 644 27.23 -16.47 17.40
C THR A 644 26.22 -15.60 16.66
N GLN A 645 25.08 -15.29 17.28
CA GLN A 645 24.05 -14.42 16.71
C GLN A 645 24.60 -13.01 16.40
N LEU A 646 25.36 -12.41 17.31
CA LEU A 646 25.96 -11.09 17.12
C LEU A 646 27.03 -11.11 16.02
N PHE A 647 27.83 -12.16 15.93
CA PHE A 647 28.81 -12.29 14.83
C PHE A 647 28.14 -12.41 13.46
N GLU A 648 27.06 -13.18 13.34
CA GLU A 648 26.28 -13.25 12.10
C GLU A 648 25.73 -11.87 11.72
N ARG A 649 25.18 -11.15 12.71
CA ARG A 649 24.63 -9.81 12.49
C ARG A 649 25.70 -8.79 12.07
N ILE A 650 26.86 -8.81 12.72
CA ILE A 650 27.99 -7.94 12.38
C ILE A 650 28.49 -8.25 10.96
N ALA A 651 28.61 -9.52 10.58
CA ALA A 651 29.00 -9.92 9.24
C ALA A 651 28.00 -9.44 8.17
N GLU A 652 26.69 -9.57 8.43
CA GLU A 652 25.64 -9.01 7.57
C GLU A 652 25.78 -7.49 7.40
N CYS A 653 26.15 -6.78 8.47
CA CYS A 653 26.31 -5.32 8.43
C CYS A 653 27.58 -4.88 7.71
N PHE A 654 28.68 -5.64 7.79
CA PHE A 654 29.87 -5.41 6.96
C PHE A 654 29.51 -5.49 5.47
N ILE A 655 28.73 -6.51 5.08
CA ILE A 655 28.23 -6.66 3.72
C ILE A 655 27.33 -5.49 3.31
N LYS A 656 26.40 -5.05 4.18
CA LYS A 656 25.55 -3.89 3.90
C LYS A 656 26.38 -2.62 3.65
N ILE A 657 27.40 -2.36 4.47
CA ILE A 657 28.30 -1.22 4.25
C ILE A 657 29.03 -1.37 2.91
N GLY A 658 29.57 -2.55 2.59
CA GLY A 658 30.17 -2.83 1.28
C GLY A 658 29.22 -2.57 0.11
N CYS A 659 27.96 -3.03 0.21
CA CYS A 659 26.92 -2.76 -0.79
C CYS A 659 26.59 -1.28 -0.94
N ILE A 660 26.53 -0.53 0.17
CA ILE A 660 26.30 0.93 0.15
C ILE A 660 27.46 1.65 -0.55
N LEU A 661 28.70 1.24 -0.27
CA LEU A 661 29.89 1.81 -0.91
C LEU A 661 29.96 1.49 -2.41
N LEU A 662 29.54 0.29 -2.84
CA LEU A 662 29.45 -0.06 -4.27
C LEU A 662 28.33 0.69 -4.99
N LYS A 663 27.20 0.95 -4.32
CA LYS A 663 26.04 1.62 -4.92
C LYS A 663 26.26 3.12 -5.15
N GLU A 664 26.98 3.80 -4.27
CA GLU A 664 27.24 5.24 -4.34
C GLU A 664 28.75 5.51 -4.47
N PRO A 665 29.33 5.42 -5.68
CA PRO A 665 30.74 5.74 -5.87
C PRO A 665 31.01 7.19 -5.45
N LYS A 666 32.00 7.41 -4.57
CA LYS A 666 32.46 8.77 -4.22
C LYS A 666 33.00 9.47 -5.48
N ILE A 667 33.17 10.79 -5.43
CA ILE A 667 33.80 11.63 -6.49
C ILE A 667 35.27 11.21 -6.81
N LEU A 668 35.81 10.22 -6.09
CA LEU A 668 37.12 9.62 -6.33
C LEU A 668 37.16 8.82 -7.65
N PRO A 669 38.37 8.58 -8.20
CA PRO A 669 38.55 7.74 -9.38
C PRO A 669 37.91 6.35 -9.16
N PRO A 670 37.30 5.74 -10.21
CA PRO A 670 36.56 4.47 -10.09
C PRO A 670 37.34 3.34 -9.41
N LEU A 671 38.63 3.16 -9.75
CA LEU A 671 39.53 2.17 -9.15
C LEU A 671 39.67 2.30 -7.62
N GLN A 672 39.63 3.51 -7.09
CA GLN A 672 39.84 3.76 -5.66
C GLN A 672 38.57 3.49 -4.85
N ASN A 673 37.39 3.72 -5.44
CA ASN A 673 36.09 3.40 -4.84
C ASN A 673 35.90 1.88 -4.68
N PHE A 674 36.35 1.09 -5.66
CA PHE A 674 36.27 -0.37 -5.58
C PHE A 674 37.23 -0.98 -4.56
N SER A 675 38.47 -0.47 -4.48
CA SER A 675 39.43 -0.89 -3.45
C SER A 675 38.94 -0.64 -2.01
N ASP A 676 38.11 0.38 -1.79
CA ASP A 676 37.51 0.68 -0.48
C ASP A 676 36.27 -0.19 -0.19
N ALA A 677 35.58 -0.66 -1.23
CA ALA A 677 34.30 -1.36 -1.11
C ALA A 677 34.44 -2.89 -0.94
N VAL A 678 35.54 -3.50 -1.39
CA VAL A 678 35.83 -4.94 -1.27
C VAL A 678 36.15 -5.40 0.17
N PRO A 679 37.00 -4.70 0.97
CA PRO A 679 37.42 -5.18 2.29
C PRO A 679 36.28 -5.50 3.28
N PRO A 680 35.15 -4.76 3.32
CA PRO A 680 34.00 -5.14 4.13
C PRO A 680 33.44 -6.54 3.79
N PHE A 681 33.41 -6.92 2.52
CA PHE A 681 32.95 -8.25 2.11
C PHE A 681 33.92 -9.35 2.56
N GLU A 682 35.23 -9.14 2.38
CA GLU A 682 36.25 -10.10 2.86
C GLU A 682 36.15 -10.30 4.38
N ARG A 683 36.01 -9.20 5.14
CA ARG A 683 35.88 -9.25 6.59
C ARG A 683 34.60 -9.94 7.04
N GLY A 684 33.46 -9.63 6.40
CA GLY A 684 32.19 -10.30 6.67
C GLY A 684 32.28 -11.81 6.44
N LEU A 685 32.90 -12.24 5.34
CA LEU A 685 33.10 -13.65 5.02
C LEU A 685 34.04 -14.35 6.02
N GLU A 686 35.13 -13.68 6.43
CA GLU A 686 36.07 -14.20 7.43
C GLU A 686 35.39 -14.44 8.78
N ILE A 687 34.55 -13.50 9.24
CA ILE A 687 33.80 -13.63 10.49
C ILE A 687 32.87 -14.85 10.45
N ILE A 688 32.16 -15.06 9.34
CA ILE A 688 31.29 -16.24 9.18
C ILE A 688 32.10 -17.53 9.21
N LYS A 689 33.18 -17.62 8.44
CA LYS A 689 34.02 -18.84 8.37
C LYS A 689 34.64 -19.21 9.73
N LYS A 690 35.06 -18.22 10.52
CA LYS A 690 35.70 -18.46 11.82
C LYS A 690 34.73 -18.84 12.92
N ASN A 691 33.50 -18.33 12.87
CA ASN A 691 32.59 -18.37 14.02
C ASN A 691 31.32 -19.22 13.80
N VAL A 692 30.99 -19.59 12.57
CA VAL A 692 29.84 -20.46 12.25
C VAL A 692 30.32 -21.90 12.05
N LYS A 693 29.55 -22.87 12.55
CA LYS A 693 29.86 -24.30 12.38
C LYS A 693 29.66 -24.73 10.92
N THR A 694 30.55 -25.57 10.41
CA THR A 694 30.61 -26.05 9.01
C THR A 694 29.28 -26.44 8.36
N PRO A 695 28.34 -27.19 9.00
CA PRO A 695 27.08 -27.54 8.35
C PRO A 695 26.11 -26.36 8.16
N GLN A 696 26.35 -25.21 8.82
CA GLN A 696 25.49 -24.02 8.73
C GLN A 696 26.08 -22.91 7.87
N ILE A 697 27.36 -23.02 7.47
CA ILE A 697 28.05 -21.98 6.69
C ILE A 697 27.33 -21.74 5.35
N SER A 698 26.98 -22.79 4.60
CA SER A 698 26.24 -22.67 3.32
C SER A 698 24.91 -21.91 3.49
N LEU A 699 24.15 -22.23 4.54
CA LEU A 699 22.86 -21.58 4.81
C LEU A 699 23.03 -20.10 5.15
N LYS A 700 24.05 -19.75 5.95
CA LYS A 700 24.32 -18.35 6.32
C LYS A 700 24.81 -17.55 5.12
N ILE A 701 25.70 -18.13 4.32
CA ILE A 701 26.15 -17.55 3.05
C ILE A 701 24.98 -17.28 2.11
N ALA A 702 24.03 -18.22 1.98
CA ALA A 702 22.84 -18.02 1.15
C ALA A 702 22.02 -16.79 1.57
N GLY A 703 21.80 -16.59 2.87
CA GLY A 703 21.12 -15.40 3.39
C GLY A 703 21.91 -14.10 3.18
N LEU A 704 23.24 -14.16 3.21
CA LEU A 704 24.11 -13.01 2.91
C LEU A 704 24.09 -12.66 1.41
N ILE A 705 24.04 -13.67 0.53
CA ILE A 705 23.81 -13.48 -0.91
C ILE A 705 22.46 -12.79 -1.15
N ASP A 706 21.41 -13.14 -0.41
CA ASP A 706 20.11 -12.46 -0.52
C ASP A 706 20.21 -10.96 -0.19
N VAL A 707 21.02 -10.59 0.81
CA VAL A 707 21.29 -9.18 1.12
C VAL A 707 21.97 -8.51 -0.08
N ILE A 708 23.03 -9.11 -0.64
CA ILE A 708 23.74 -8.53 -1.79
C ILE A 708 22.81 -8.36 -2.99
N LEU A 709 22.00 -9.39 -3.31
CA LEU A 709 21.02 -9.36 -4.39
C LEU A 709 19.95 -8.27 -4.19
N SER A 710 19.56 -7.99 -2.95
CA SER A 710 18.59 -6.91 -2.67
C SER A 710 19.13 -5.53 -3.02
N TYR A 711 20.44 -5.30 -2.83
CA TYR A 711 21.10 -4.05 -3.20
C TYR A 711 21.37 -3.98 -4.70
N SER A 712 21.82 -5.08 -5.32
CA SER A 712 22.11 -5.13 -6.76
C SER A 712 20.89 -4.80 -7.61
N LYS A 713 19.68 -5.26 -7.22
CA LYS A 713 18.42 -4.93 -7.93
C LYS A 713 18.08 -3.45 -7.97
N THR A 714 18.73 -2.63 -7.14
CA THR A 714 18.45 -1.19 -7.02
C THR A 714 19.62 -0.33 -7.53
N SER A 715 20.56 -0.93 -8.25
CA SER A 715 21.81 -0.31 -8.70
C SER A 715 22.19 -0.83 -10.08
N ASP A 716 22.68 0.05 -10.96
CA ASP A 716 23.16 -0.34 -12.30
C ASP A 716 24.65 -0.70 -12.30
N ASN A 717 25.30 -0.70 -11.12
CA ASN A 717 26.72 -1.04 -11.00
C ASN A 717 26.95 -2.55 -11.27
N PRO A 718 27.70 -2.95 -12.31
CA PRO A 718 27.98 -4.35 -12.61
C PRO A 718 28.90 -5.03 -11.57
N ASP A 719 29.64 -4.27 -10.76
CA ASP A 719 30.63 -4.81 -9.82
C ASP A 719 30.02 -5.60 -8.64
N PHE A 720 28.69 -5.55 -8.47
CA PHE A 720 27.98 -6.43 -7.53
C PHE A 720 28.17 -7.92 -7.85
N ILE A 721 28.59 -8.27 -9.06
CA ILE A 721 28.91 -9.64 -9.44
C ILE A 721 30.08 -10.22 -8.63
N ILE A 722 30.99 -9.38 -8.16
CA ILE A 722 32.21 -9.77 -7.45
C ILE A 722 31.90 -10.29 -6.04
N PRO A 723 31.19 -9.56 -5.16
CA PRO A 723 30.79 -10.12 -3.87
C PRO A 723 29.81 -11.30 -4.03
N LEU A 724 28.96 -11.33 -5.06
CA LEU A 724 28.10 -12.49 -5.32
C LEU A 724 28.93 -13.75 -5.62
N ALA A 725 29.95 -13.64 -6.47
CA ALA A 725 30.90 -14.72 -6.76
C ALA A 725 31.72 -15.13 -5.51
N MET A 726 32.19 -14.13 -4.75
CA MET A 726 32.99 -14.34 -3.54
C MET A 726 32.27 -15.21 -2.52
N TYR A 727 30.98 -14.97 -2.30
CA TYR A 727 30.18 -15.72 -1.34
C TYR A 727 29.69 -17.06 -1.91
N SER A 728 29.28 -17.12 -3.17
CA SER A 728 28.74 -18.36 -3.77
C SER A 728 29.78 -19.48 -3.83
N LEU A 729 31.05 -19.15 -4.10
CA LEU A 729 32.15 -20.11 -4.18
C LEU A 729 32.51 -20.78 -2.85
N GLU A 730 32.00 -20.27 -1.74
CA GLU A 730 32.24 -20.80 -0.40
C GLU A 730 31.19 -21.83 0.04
N ILE A 731 30.15 -22.05 -0.78
CA ILE A 731 29.19 -23.14 -0.60
C ILE A 731 29.86 -24.46 -0.99
N SER A 732 30.06 -25.34 0.00
CA SER A 732 30.84 -26.58 -0.19
C SER A 732 30.10 -27.66 -0.98
N ASN A 733 28.76 -27.71 -0.89
CA ASN A 733 27.94 -28.67 -1.63
C ASN A 733 27.74 -28.19 -3.07
N ALA A 734 28.18 -29.00 -4.05
CA ALA A 734 28.09 -28.66 -5.46
C ALA A 734 26.65 -28.36 -5.92
N LEU A 735 25.66 -29.17 -5.51
CA LEU A 735 24.27 -28.98 -5.92
C LEU A 735 23.65 -27.67 -5.36
N GLU A 736 23.97 -27.34 -4.11
CA GLU A 736 23.52 -26.09 -3.47
C GLU A 736 24.18 -24.88 -4.14
N ARG A 737 25.46 -25.00 -4.48
CA ARG A 737 26.20 -23.97 -5.18
C ARG A 737 25.66 -23.75 -6.59
N ASP A 738 25.41 -24.82 -7.35
CA ASP A 738 24.83 -24.74 -8.70
C ASP A 738 23.46 -24.06 -8.67
N ALA A 739 22.60 -24.44 -7.71
CA ALA A 739 21.31 -23.80 -7.51
C ALA A 739 21.43 -22.32 -7.14
N MET A 740 22.39 -21.98 -6.27
CA MET A 740 22.68 -20.59 -5.90
C MET A 740 23.18 -19.77 -7.09
N MET A 741 24.05 -20.33 -7.91
CA MET A 741 24.63 -19.69 -9.08
C MET A 741 23.57 -19.42 -10.15
N SER A 742 22.72 -20.39 -10.46
CA SER A 742 21.58 -20.20 -11.34
C SER A 742 20.63 -19.12 -10.82
N ARG A 743 20.40 -19.06 -9.50
CA ARG A 743 19.59 -18.02 -8.87
C ARG A 743 20.23 -16.64 -8.94
N ILE A 744 21.55 -16.54 -8.76
CA ILE A 744 22.27 -15.27 -8.91
C ILE A 744 22.08 -14.77 -10.34
N ILE A 745 22.35 -15.61 -11.34
CA ILE A 745 22.26 -15.25 -12.76
C ILE A 745 20.84 -14.83 -13.15
N SER A 746 19.82 -15.56 -12.70
CA SER A 746 18.43 -15.18 -12.97
C SER A 746 18.00 -13.86 -12.34
N ASN A 747 18.78 -13.32 -11.40
CA ASN A 747 18.51 -12.04 -10.71
C ASN A 747 19.46 -10.92 -11.16
N LEU A 748 20.42 -11.19 -12.03
CA LEU A 748 21.19 -10.15 -12.72
C LEU A 748 20.28 -9.54 -13.78
N ASN A 749 20.32 -8.21 -13.94
CA ASN A 749 19.38 -7.45 -14.79
C ASN A 749 19.34 -8.02 -16.22
N ASP A 750 18.14 -8.03 -16.83
CA ASP A 750 17.87 -8.42 -18.22
C ASP A 750 18.65 -7.59 -19.28
N GLU A 751 19.44 -6.60 -18.85
CA GLU A 751 20.18 -5.66 -19.70
C GLU A 751 21.63 -6.09 -20.01
N THR A 752 22.18 -7.12 -19.33
CA THR A 752 23.50 -7.68 -19.69
C THR A 752 23.36 -8.86 -20.65
N PRO A 753 23.93 -8.82 -21.87
CA PRO A 753 23.91 -9.97 -22.77
C PRO A 753 24.72 -11.09 -22.14
N PHE A 754 24.06 -12.22 -21.94
CA PHE A 754 24.75 -13.44 -21.57
C PHE A 754 25.37 -14.08 -22.81
N PRO A 755 26.54 -14.72 -22.68
CA PRO A 755 26.96 -15.68 -23.70
C PRO A 755 25.83 -16.71 -23.87
N GLY A 756 25.60 -17.23 -25.08
CA GLY A 756 24.55 -18.24 -25.35
C GLY A 756 24.73 -19.59 -24.63
N SER A 757 25.55 -19.62 -23.58
CA SER A 757 25.83 -20.76 -22.72
C SER A 757 24.76 -20.94 -21.65
N THR A 758 24.47 -22.19 -21.32
CA THR A 758 23.60 -22.57 -20.21
C THR A 758 24.40 -22.91 -18.94
N ASP A 759 25.74 -22.88 -19.00
CA ASP A 759 26.60 -23.10 -17.85
C ASP A 759 26.67 -21.82 -17.00
N PRO A 760 26.16 -21.84 -15.75
CA PRO A 760 26.14 -20.66 -14.91
C PRO A 760 27.56 -20.16 -14.55
N TYR A 761 28.56 -21.04 -14.53
CA TYR A 761 29.93 -20.65 -14.23
C TYR A 761 30.58 -19.92 -15.40
N GLU A 762 30.24 -20.27 -16.64
CA GLU A 762 30.72 -19.59 -17.85
C GLU A 762 30.17 -18.15 -17.92
N ILE A 763 28.86 -18.00 -17.67
CA ILE A 763 28.20 -16.70 -17.59
C ILE A 763 28.85 -15.84 -16.49
N LEU A 764 29.07 -16.40 -15.31
CA LEU A 764 29.70 -15.65 -14.21
C LEU A 764 31.15 -15.26 -14.52
N ALA A 765 31.94 -16.16 -15.11
CA ALA A 765 33.32 -15.87 -15.51
C ALA A 765 33.36 -14.73 -16.55
N TYR A 766 32.47 -14.76 -17.53
CA TYR A 766 32.33 -13.71 -18.53
C TYR A 766 32.01 -12.36 -17.90
N LEU A 767 31.03 -12.31 -16.99
CA LEU A 767 30.65 -11.07 -16.30
C LEU A 767 31.77 -10.53 -15.40
N LEU A 768 32.49 -11.40 -14.69
CA LEU A 768 33.66 -11.01 -13.90
C LEU A 768 34.78 -10.46 -14.80
N GLN A 769 34.99 -11.04 -15.97
CA GLN A 769 36.01 -10.58 -16.92
C GLN A 769 35.64 -9.25 -17.59
N ARG A 770 34.35 -8.91 -17.75
CA ARG A 770 33.92 -7.60 -18.30
C ARG A 770 34.07 -6.43 -17.33
N SER A 771 34.20 -6.67 -16.03
CA SER A 771 34.46 -5.58 -15.09
C SER A 771 35.90 -5.09 -15.29
N GLU A 772 36.06 -3.90 -15.88
CA GLU A 772 37.37 -3.25 -16.08
C GLU A 772 38.16 -3.12 -14.76
N GLN A 773 37.45 -3.04 -13.63
CA GLN A 773 38.03 -2.92 -12.29
C GLN A 773 38.44 -4.29 -11.70
N ALA A 774 37.84 -5.39 -12.18
CA ALA A 774 38.16 -6.75 -11.75
C ALA A 774 39.47 -7.29 -12.34
N GLN A 775 39.86 -6.86 -13.54
CA GLN A 775 41.06 -7.38 -14.21
C GLN A 775 42.40 -6.93 -13.58
N SER A 776 42.37 -5.95 -12.67
CA SER A 776 43.56 -5.39 -12.02
C SER A 776 43.65 -5.65 -10.51
N ASN A 777 42.57 -6.17 -9.89
CA ASN A 777 42.54 -6.47 -8.46
C ASN A 777 42.89 -7.96 -8.20
N PRO A 778 43.91 -8.28 -7.38
CA PRO A 778 44.30 -9.66 -7.07
C PRO A 778 43.15 -10.55 -6.55
N VAL A 779 42.21 -9.99 -5.78
CA VAL A 779 41.05 -10.73 -5.25
C VAL A 779 40.13 -11.16 -6.39
N SER A 780 39.85 -10.25 -7.32
CA SER A 780 38.99 -10.53 -8.47
C SER A 780 39.64 -11.50 -9.46
N ILE A 781 40.96 -11.39 -9.70
CA ILE A 781 41.70 -12.33 -10.55
C ILE A 781 41.66 -13.74 -9.94
N ASN A 782 41.85 -13.88 -8.63
CA ASN A 782 41.72 -15.17 -7.95
C ASN A 782 40.29 -15.73 -8.02
N LEU A 783 39.28 -14.87 -7.89
CA LEU A 783 37.87 -15.27 -8.06
C LEU A 783 37.61 -15.79 -9.47
N ILE A 784 38.06 -15.09 -10.52
CA ILE A 784 37.94 -15.54 -11.92
C ILE A 784 38.62 -16.90 -12.09
N PHE A 785 39.84 -17.08 -11.58
CA PHE A 785 40.55 -18.37 -11.62
C PHE A 785 39.70 -19.50 -11.01
N ARG A 786 39.12 -19.29 -9.82
CA ARG A 786 38.28 -20.29 -9.14
C ARG A 786 36.98 -20.57 -9.89
N VAL A 787 36.34 -19.57 -10.49
CA VAL A 787 35.11 -19.75 -11.28
C VAL A 787 35.40 -20.54 -12.56
N LEU A 788 36.47 -20.21 -13.29
CA LEU A 788 36.85 -20.91 -14.52
C LEU A 788 37.02 -22.42 -14.30
N HIS A 789 37.57 -22.82 -13.15
CA HIS A 789 37.74 -24.23 -12.78
C HIS A 789 36.43 -25.01 -12.61
N LEU A 790 35.30 -24.31 -12.40
CA LEU A 790 33.98 -24.92 -12.24
C LEU A 790 33.21 -25.08 -13.55
N ILE A 791 33.71 -24.47 -14.65
CA ILE A 791 33.14 -24.61 -15.99
C ILE A 791 33.25 -26.07 -16.44
N GLN A 792 32.13 -26.62 -16.92
CA GLN A 792 32.04 -28.02 -17.33
C GLN A 792 32.65 -28.27 -18.71
N ASP A 793 32.44 -27.35 -19.66
CA ASP A 793 33.01 -27.48 -21.00
C ASP A 793 34.54 -27.27 -20.97
N PRO A 794 35.34 -28.28 -21.37
CA PRO A 794 36.79 -28.21 -21.27
C PRO A 794 37.39 -27.16 -22.22
N TYR A 795 36.75 -26.86 -23.35
CA TYR A 795 37.27 -25.86 -24.29
C TYR A 795 37.08 -24.45 -23.72
N ASN A 796 35.87 -24.08 -23.32
CA ASN A 796 35.56 -22.78 -22.72
C ASN A 796 36.38 -22.52 -21.46
N ARG A 797 36.58 -23.54 -20.61
CA ARG A 797 37.46 -23.43 -19.44
C ARG A 797 38.88 -23.09 -19.82
N LEU A 798 39.47 -23.81 -20.77
CA LEU A 798 40.88 -23.60 -21.15
C LEU A 798 41.09 -22.26 -21.85
N THR A 799 40.17 -21.85 -22.74
CA THR A 799 40.18 -20.52 -23.36
C THR A 799 40.07 -19.42 -22.30
N GLY A 800 39.19 -19.57 -21.32
CA GLY A 800 39.05 -18.61 -20.22
C GLY A 800 40.31 -18.51 -19.36
N LEU A 801 41.01 -19.64 -19.12
CA LEU A 801 42.30 -19.65 -18.41
C LEU A 801 43.42 -19.00 -19.21
N LEU A 802 43.46 -19.15 -20.54
CA LEU A 802 44.40 -18.44 -21.41
C LEU A 802 44.20 -16.92 -21.33
N ASN A 803 42.95 -16.46 -21.43
CA ASN A 803 42.61 -15.03 -21.30
C ASN A 803 42.97 -14.47 -19.92
N LEU A 804 42.77 -15.28 -18.86
CA LEU A 804 43.20 -14.93 -17.51
C LEU A 804 44.73 -14.85 -17.43
N ALA A 805 45.47 -15.80 -18.00
CA ALA A 805 46.92 -15.80 -18.00
C ALA A 805 47.50 -14.56 -18.68
N ASP A 806 46.91 -14.11 -19.80
CA ASP A 806 47.28 -12.85 -20.46
C ASP A 806 47.00 -11.63 -19.56
N SER A 807 45.84 -11.62 -18.88
CA SER A 807 45.48 -10.55 -17.94
C SER A 807 46.41 -10.48 -16.73
N VAL A 808 46.81 -11.65 -16.19
CA VAL A 808 47.77 -11.81 -15.08
C VAL A 808 49.16 -11.35 -15.51
N PHE A 809 49.58 -11.69 -16.73
CA PHE A 809 50.85 -11.24 -17.29
C PHE A 809 50.89 -9.70 -17.43
N LYS A 810 49.82 -9.10 -17.95
CA LYS A 810 49.67 -7.64 -18.09
C LYS A 810 49.57 -6.90 -16.76
N SER A 811 49.02 -7.53 -15.72
CA SER A 811 48.90 -6.94 -14.38
C SER A 811 50.19 -7.04 -13.54
N GLY A 812 51.21 -7.76 -14.02
CA GLY A 812 52.57 -7.73 -13.47
C GLY A 812 53.02 -8.98 -12.71
N ASP A 813 52.33 -10.12 -12.85
CA ASP A 813 52.71 -11.41 -12.22
C ASP A 813 53.01 -12.49 -13.29
N PRO A 814 54.21 -12.47 -13.90
CA PRO A 814 54.54 -13.41 -14.98
C PRO A 814 54.68 -14.86 -14.51
N ASP A 815 55.05 -15.09 -13.24
CA ASP A 815 55.23 -16.43 -12.69
C ASP A 815 53.89 -17.16 -12.59
N TRP A 816 52.85 -16.49 -12.07
CA TRP A 816 51.52 -17.07 -12.00
C TRP A 816 50.91 -17.28 -13.40
N SER A 817 51.13 -16.34 -14.32
CA SER A 817 50.73 -16.52 -15.73
C SER A 817 51.33 -17.80 -16.34
N ILE A 818 52.63 -18.05 -16.13
CA ILE A 818 53.30 -19.29 -16.58
C ILE A 818 52.67 -20.55 -15.98
N GLU A 819 52.30 -20.52 -14.69
CA GLU A 819 51.65 -21.66 -14.05
C GLU A 819 50.31 -21.99 -14.71
N ILE A 820 49.49 -20.97 -14.99
CA ILE A 820 48.21 -21.15 -15.69
C ILE A 820 48.45 -21.69 -17.11
N LEU A 821 49.40 -21.14 -17.87
CA LEU A 821 49.69 -21.62 -19.23
C LEU A 821 50.18 -23.08 -19.25
N LYS A 822 50.98 -23.49 -18.27
CA LYS A 822 51.42 -24.89 -18.11
C LYS A 822 50.26 -25.82 -17.76
N GLU A 823 49.34 -25.36 -16.91
CA GLU A 823 48.13 -26.11 -16.59
C GLU A 823 47.26 -26.34 -17.84
N VAL A 824 47.10 -25.29 -18.66
CA VAL A 824 46.35 -25.38 -19.92
C VAL A 824 47.02 -26.37 -20.87
N SER A 825 48.33 -26.26 -21.07
CA SER A 825 49.12 -27.21 -21.89
C SER A 825 48.98 -28.66 -21.41
N GLY A 826 49.01 -28.91 -20.10
CA GLY A 826 48.83 -30.24 -19.52
C GLY A 826 47.41 -30.79 -19.62
N SER A 827 46.42 -29.97 -19.99
CA SER A 827 45.00 -30.37 -20.08
C SER A 827 44.49 -30.52 -21.52
N LEU A 828 45.34 -30.38 -22.54
CA LEU A 828 44.97 -30.49 -23.96
C LEU A 828 44.33 -31.84 -24.34
N GLU A 829 44.74 -32.93 -23.68
CA GLU A 829 44.18 -34.27 -23.91
C GLU A 829 42.69 -34.39 -23.54
N LYS A 830 42.18 -33.47 -22.70
CA LYS A 830 40.77 -33.45 -22.26
C LYS A 830 39.83 -32.82 -23.29
N LEU A 831 40.36 -32.23 -24.37
CA LEU A 831 39.55 -31.59 -25.41
C LEU A 831 38.91 -32.65 -26.33
N PRO A 832 37.61 -32.55 -26.63
CA PRO A 832 36.87 -33.57 -27.37
C PRO A 832 37.19 -33.59 -28.86
N THR A 833 37.69 -32.49 -29.44
CA THR A 833 37.97 -32.39 -30.88
C THR A 833 39.39 -31.90 -31.16
N GLU A 834 40.01 -32.44 -32.22
CA GLU A 834 41.34 -32.02 -32.67
C GLU A 834 41.36 -30.56 -33.16
N TYR A 835 40.28 -30.08 -33.76
CA TYR A 835 40.12 -28.68 -34.15
C TYR A 835 40.29 -27.72 -32.95
N GLN A 836 39.62 -27.98 -31.83
CA GLN A 836 39.76 -27.18 -30.61
C GLN A 836 41.18 -27.23 -30.04
N LYS A 837 41.87 -28.37 -30.14
CA LYS A 837 43.27 -28.49 -29.73
C LYS A 837 44.17 -27.57 -30.54
N VAL A 838 43.97 -27.50 -31.87
CA VAL A 838 44.73 -26.60 -32.75
C VAL A 838 44.54 -25.14 -32.34
N LEU A 839 43.32 -24.73 -32.00
CA LEU A 839 43.03 -23.36 -31.54
C LEU A 839 43.76 -23.03 -30.22
N ILE A 840 43.63 -23.89 -29.21
CA ILE A 840 44.30 -23.69 -27.91
C ILE A 840 45.83 -23.73 -28.06
N LEU A 841 46.37 -24.57 -28.94
CA LEU A 841 47.80 -24.60 -29.24
C LEU A 841 48.30 -23.32 -29.94
N ALA A 842 47.49 -22.73 -30.83
CA ALA A 842 47.79 -21.45 -31.45
C ALA A 842 47.81 -20.31 -30.40
N ASP A 843 46.84 -20.29 -29.48
CA ASP A 843 46.79 -19.30 -28.39
C ASP A 843 47.95 -19.48 -27.39
N LEU A 844 48.24 -20.74 -26.99
CA LEU A 844 49.41 -21.07 -26.16
C LEU A 844 50.71 -20.60 -26.82
N THR A 845 50.85 -20.79 -28.14
CA THR A 845 52.02 -20.30 -28.90
C THR A 845 52.15 -18.78 -28.79
N THR A 846 51.04 -18.07 -28.96
CA THR A 846 50.98 -16.61 -28.89
C THR A 846 51.34 -16.10 -27.49
N LEU A 847 50.79 -16.71 -26.44
CA LEU A 847 51.00 -16.29 -25.05
C LEU A 847 52.34 -16.74 -24.48
N PHE A 848 52.87 -17.89 -24.87
CA PHE A 848 54.24 -18.29 -24.52
C PHE A 848 55.30 -17.52 -25.32
N GLY A 849 54.98 -16.99 -26.50
CA GLY A 849 55.93 -16.25 -27.35
C GLY A 849 56.80 -15.22 -26.61
N PRO A 850 56.21 -14.29 -25.83
CA PRO A 850 56.98 -13.31 -25.05
C PRO A 850 57.60 -13.86 -23.75
N ILE A 851 57.27 -15.08 -23.33
CA ILE A 851 57.61 -15.63 -22.00
C ILE A 851 58.61 -16.81 -22.08
N ASP A 852 58.27 -17.83 -22.87
CA ASP A 852 59.05 -19.06 -23.10
C ASP A 852 58.96 -19.46 -24.58
N GLN A 853 59.90 -18.96 -25.38
CA GLN A 853 59.96 -19.20 -26.82
C GLN A 853 60.09 -20.69 -27.19
N LYS A 854 60.68 -21.51 -26.30
CA LYS A 854 60.86 -22.94 -26.55
C LYS A 854 59.52 -23.67 -26.42
N MET A 855 58.73 -23.35 -25.40
CA MET A 855 57.38 -23.88 -25.26
C MET A 855 56.45 -23.36 -26.36
N ALA A 856 56.56 -22.07 -26.73
CA ALA A 856 55.80 -21.52 -27.85
C ALA A 856 56.06 -22.29 -29.15
N LYS A 857 57.33 -22.55 -29.50
CA LYS A 857 57.70 -23.33 -30.68
C LYS A 857 57.18 -24.77 -30.62
N LYS A 858 57.25 -25.40 -29.44
CA LYS A 858 56.71 -26.75 -29.23
C LYS A 858 55.20 -26.80 -29.47
N CYS A 859 54.43 -25.85 -28.90
CA CYS A 859 52.98 -25.77 -29.11
C CYS A 859 52.65 -25.53 -30.59
N LEU A 860 53.42 -24.70 -31.28
CA LEU A 860 53.25 -24.43 -32.70
C LEU A 860 53.46 -25.68 -33.56
N ASP A 861 54.57 -26.41 -33.32
CA ASP A 861 54.89 -27.63 -34.06
C ASP A 861 53.80 -28.71 -33.87
N GLU A 862 53.32 -28.88 -32.64
CA GLU A 862 52.19 -29.78 -32.32
C GLU A 862 50.89 -29.34 -33.02
N GLY A 863 50.60 -28.03 -33.05
CA GLY A 863 49.43 -27.47 -33.73
C GLY A 863 49.46 -27.70 -35.24
N ILE A 864 50.61 -27.47 -35.89
CA ILE A 864 50.82 -27.72 -37.32
C ILE A 864 50.70 -29.21 -37.64
N GLN A 865 51.24 -30.08 -36.79
CA GLN A 865 51.15 -31.52 -36.98
C GLN A 865 49.68 -31.99 -36.98
N ILE A 866 48.87 -31.53 -36.02
CA ILE A 866 47.45 -31.88 -35.95
C ILE A 866 46.71 -31.32 -37.17
N LEU A 867 46.96 -30.06 -37.52
CA LEU A 867 46.36 -29.38 -38.67
C LEU A 867 46.61 -30.08 -40.01
N ASN A 868 47.81 -30.65 -40.20
CA ASN A 868 48.16 -31.39 -41.42
C ASN A 868 47.63 -32.84 -41.42
N SER A 869 47.31 -33.39 -40.25
CA SER A 869 46.90 -34.80 -40.10
C SER A 869 45.39 -35.04 -40.26
N ALA A 870 44.56 -33.99 -40.19
CA ALA A 870 43.11 -34.12 -40.21
C ALA A 870 42.42 -32.94 -40.93
N GLU A 871 41.41 -33.25 -41.74
CA GLU A 871 40.52 -32.23 -42.33
C GLU A 871 39.35 -31.94 -41.38
N PHE A 872 39.09 -30.66 -41.16
CA PHE A 872 37.98 -30.17 -40.33
C PHE A 872 37.02 -29.30 -41.16
N PRO A 873 35.72 -29.25 -40.82
CA PRO A 873 34.74 -28.39 -41.48
C PRO A 873 35.18 -26.92 -41.55
N ASP A 874 35.79 -26.42 -40.47
CA ASP A 874 36.27 -25.03 -40.32
C ASP A 874 37.79 -24.91 -40.44
N SER A 875 38.42 -25.74 -41.29
CA SER A 875 39.88 -25.77 -41.47
C SER A 875 40.50 -24.39 -41.81
N GLY A 876 39.76 -23.51 -42.49
CA GLY A 876 40.20 -22.14 -42.78
C GLY A 876 40.48 -21.30 -41.54
N ILE A 877 39.64 -21.40 -40.51
CA ILE A 877 39.80 -20.65 -39.24
C ILE A 877 41.00 -21.18 -38.46
N ALA A 878 41.15 -22.51 -38.35
CA ALA A 878 42.30 -23.13 -37.69
C ALA A 878 43.62 -22.76 -38.38
N ARG A 879 43.66 -22.81 -39.72
CA ARG A 879 44.82 -22.38 -40.52
C ARG A 879 45.15 -20.92 -40.27
N ARG A 880 44.15 -20.03 -40.29
CA ARG A 880 44.31 -18.60 -39.98
C ARG A 880 44.89 -18.37 -38.59
N GLN A 881 44.38 -19.06 -37.56
CA GLN A 881 44.89 -18.89 -36.20
C GLN A 881 46.32 -19.42 -36.03
N ILE A 882 46.68 -20.53 -36.67
CA ILE A 882 48.06 -20.99 -36.71
C ILE A 882 48.96 -19.97 -37.42
N VAL A 883 48.51 -19.35 -38.51
CA VAL A 883 49.26 -18.29 -39.19
C VAL A 883 49.44 -17.06 -38.29
N PHE A 884 48.43 -16.68 -37.51
CA PHE A 884 48.55 -15.61 -36.52
C PHE A 884 49.56 -15.97 -35.42
N ALA A 885 49.54 -17.20 -34.93
CA ALA A 885 50.51 -17.71 -33.96
C ALA A 885 51.94 -17.72 -34.53
N ILE A 886 52.12 -18.12 -35.80
CA ILE A 886 53.39 -18.07 -36.52
C ILE A 886 53.90 -16.63 -36.61
N ALA A 887 53.05 -15.70 -37.04
CA ALA A 887 53.40 -14.29 -37.14
C ALA A 887 53.79 -13.71 -35.78
N SER A 888 53.03 -14.02 -34.72
CA SER A 888 53.36 -13.62 -33.34
C SER A 888 54.71 -14.17 -32.89
N LEU A 889 54.96 -15.47 -33.07
CA LEU A 889 56.23 -16.09 -32.68
C LEU A 889 57.41 -15.53 -33.50
N ASN A 890 57.23 -15.26 -34.79
CA ASN A 890 58.24 -14.65 -35.64
C ASN A 890 58.58 -13.22 -35.19
N THR A 891 57.61 -12.43 -34.70
CA THR A 891 57.95 -11.12 -34.11
C THR A 891 58.85 -11.23 -32.88
N ALA A 892 58.71 -12.31 -32.10
CA ALA A 892 59.54 -12.57 -30.92
C ALA A 892 60.91 -13.22 -31.23
N THR A 893 61.01 -13.97 -32.33
CA THR A 893 62.18 -14.84 -32.63
C THR A 893 62.97 -14.44 -33.89
N SER A 894 62.36 -13.70 -34.82
CA SER A 894 62.90 -13.35 -36.14
C SER A 894 63.37 -14.57 -36.97
N ASP A 895 62.67 -15.70 -36.87
CA ASP A 895 63.01 -16.95 -37.60
C ASP A 895 62.41 -16.94 -39.02
N ASP A 896 63.24 -16.75 -40.05
CA ASP A 896 62.83 -16.70 -41.46
C ASP A 896 62.17 -18.00 -41.96
N SER A 897 62.44 -19.16 -41.33
CA SER A 897 61.83 -20.42 -41.74
C SER A 897 60.31 -20.44 -41.52
N LEU A 898 59.84 -19.67 -40.53
CA LEU A 898 58.42 -19.51 -40.21
C LEU A 898 57.65 -18.79 -41.32
N ILE A 899 58.30 -17.92 -42.10
CA ILE A 899 57.68 -17.20 -43.21
C ILE A 899 57.22 -18.20 -44.28
N ASN A 900 58.07 -19.15 -44.65
CA ASN A 900 57.74 -20.16 -45.66
C ASN A 900 56.63 -21.11 -45.17
N ILE A 901 56.69 -21.52 -43.90
CA ILE A 901 55.65 -22.37 -43.29
C ILE A 901 54.30 -21.64 -43.28
N ALA A 902 54.28 -20.34 -42.98
CA ALA A 902 53.07 -19.54 -43.04
C ALA A 902 52.49 -19.46 -44.46
N PHE A 903 53.33 -19.28 -45.49
CA PHE A 903 52.90 -19.29 -46.89
C PHE A 903 52.24 -20.62 -47.29
N ASP A 904 52.85 -21.74 -46.92
CA ASP A 904 52.31 -23.07 -47.21
C ASP A 904 50.91 -23.24 -46.58
N ILE A 905 50.76 -22.87 -45.30
CA ILE A 905 49.48 -22.99 -44.57
C ILE A 905 48.41 -22.04 -45.14
N VAL A 906 48.78 -20.79 -45.47
CA VAL A 906 47.84 -19.80 -46.04
C VAL A 906 47.35 -20.21 -47.42
N SER A 907 48.18 -20.85 -48.23
CA SER A 907 47.81 -21.28 -49.60
C SER A 907 46.62 -22.26 -49.64
N GLU A 908 46.33 -22.94 -48.53
CA GLU A 908 45.22 -23.87 -48.40
C GLU A 908 43.91 -23.23 -47.89
N ILE A 909 43.92 -21.93 -47.55
CA ILE A 909 42.72 -21.19 -47.12
C ILE A 909 41.88 -20.81 -48.34
N LYS A 910 40.65 -21.34 -48.42
CA LYS A 910 39.74 -21.12 -49.55
C LYS A 910 38.88 -19.87 -49.43
N GLU A 911 38.55 -19.46 -48.20
CA GLU A 911 37.66 -18.32 -47.95
C GLU A 911 38.44 -17.00 -48.17
N PRO A 912 38.04 -16.13 -49.12
CA PRO A 912 38.85 -14.97 -49.52
C PRO A 912 39.14 -13.99 -48.38
N VAL A 913 38.19 -13.78 -47.46
CA VAL A 913 38.37 -12.88 -46.31
C VAL A 913 39.40 -13.44 -45.33
N ASP A 914 39.33 -14.73 -45.00
CA ASP A 914 40.29 -15.38 -44.09
C ASP A 914 41.68 -15.49 -44.71
N TYR A 915 41.74 -15.72 -46.02
CA TYR A 915 42.98 -15.71 -46.79
C TYR A 915 43.66 -14.34 -46.70
N ILE A 916 42.93 -13.26 -46.97
CA ILE A 916 43.49 -11.89 -46.89
C ILE A 916 43.87 -11.53 -45.46
N LYS A 917 43.04 -11.81 -44.45
CA LYS A 917 43.38 -11.56 -43.04
C LYS A 917 44.65 -12.30 -42.62
N SER A 918 44.86 -13.53 -43.10
CA SER A 918 46.08 -14.30 -42.86
C SER A 918 47.30 -13.66 -43.51
N LEU A 919 47.19 -13.22 -44.78
CA LEU A 919 48.25 -12.49 -45.48
C LEU A 919 48.56 -11.15 -44.78
N ILE A 920 47.56 -10.46 -44.22
CA ILE A 920 47.74 -9.20 -43.47
C ILE A 920 48.57 -9.46 -42.22
N ALA A 921 48.30 -10.54 -41.47
CA ALA A 921 49.13 -10.90 -40.32
C ALA A 921 50.58 -11.23 -40.74
N MET A 922 50.75 -11.94 -41.86
CA MET A 922 52.08 -12.25 -42.41
C MET A 922 52.84 -11.01 -42.89
N SER A 923 52.16 -9.95 -43.31
CA SER A 923 52.82 -8.72 -43.77
C SER A 923 53.80 -8.15 -42.75
N ARG A 924 53.52 -8.31 -41.45
CA ARG A 924 54.39 -7.88 -40.35
C ARG A 924 55.73 -8.62 -40.32
N MET A 925 55.76 -9.86 -40.83
CA MET A 925 56.97 -10.69 -40.89
C MET A 925 57.88 -10.30 -42.07
N VAL A 926 57.33 -9.68 -43.12
CA VAL A 926 58.05 -9.37 -44.37
C VAL A 926 58.05 -7.89 -44.73
N ILE A 927 57.62 -7.01 -43.81
CA ILE A 927 57.50 -5.56 -44.06
C ILE A 927 58.82 -4.88 -44.46
N ASN A 928 59.96 -5.49 -44.09
CA ASN A 928 61.30 -5.00 -44.44
C ASN A 928 61.88 -5.66 -45.72
N ASP A 929 61.11 -6.53 -46.38
CA ASP A 929 61.44 -7.17 -47.66
C ASP A 929 60.49 -6.63 -48.72
N ASP A 930 60.92 -5.60 -49.44
CA ASP A 930 60.10 -4.87 -50.41
C ASP A 930 59.47 -5.78 -51.49
N ASP A 931 60.19 -6.81 -51.93
CA ASP A 931 59.74 -7.74 -52.97
C ASP A 931 58.63 -8.67 -52.43
N ARG A 932 58.80 -9.22 -51.22
CA ARG A 932 57.77 -10.06 -50.58
C ARG A 932 56.55 -9.25 -50.10
N CYS A 933 56.77 -8.03 -49.60
CA CYS A 933 55.71 -7.08 -49.25
C CYS A 933 54.87 -6.76 -50.50
N ALA A 934 55.53 -6.54 -51.65
CA ALA A 934 54.87 -6.32 -52.93
C ALA A 934 54.11 -7.53 -53.46
N GLU A 935 54.65 -8.74 -53.30
CA GLU A 935 54.00 -9.99 -53.66
C GLU A 935 52.72 -10.21 -52.84
N LEU A 936 52.80 -10.06 -51.51
CA LEU A 936 51.65 -10.14 -50.61
C LEU A 936 50.55 -9.15 -50.98
N LEU A 937 50.90 -7.88 -51.23
CA LEU A 937 49.91 -6.87 -51.65
C LEU A 937 49.22 -7.25 -52.95
N THR A 938 49.94 -7.84 -53.91
CA THR A 938 49.36 -8.27 -55.19
C THR A 938 48.37 -9.41 -54.98
N LEU A 939 48.70 -10.38 -54.12
CA LEU A 939 47.82 -11.49 -53.74
C LEU A 939 46.57 -10.98 -53.01
N MET A 940 46.72 -10.06 -52.06
CA MET A 940 45.60 -9.47 -51.33
C MET A 940 44.65 -8.72 -52.27
N VAL A 941 45.18 -7.84 -53.12
CA VAL A 941 44.37 -7.06 -54.07
C VAL A 941 43.65 -7.99 -55.05
N GLY A 942 44.31 -9.03 -55.55
CA GLY A 942 43.68 -10.04 -56.40
C GLY A 942 42.56 -10.81 -55.70
N ALA A 943 42.76 -11.19 -54.44
CA ALA A 943 41.76 -11.88 -53.64
C ALA A 943 40.55 -11.00 -53.29
N THR A 944 40.70 -9.67 -53.22
CA THR A 944 39.57 -8.76 -52.96
C THR A 944 38.49 -8.85 -54.04
N GLU A 945 38.83 -9.22 -55.29
CA GLU A 945 37.85 -9.37 -56.37
C GLU A 945 36.97 -10.61 -56.22
N GLN A 946 37.33 -11.55 -55.34
CA GLN A 946 36.56 -12.77 -55.07
C GLN A 946 35.54 -12.58 -53.94
N ILE A 947 35.56 -11.43 -53.25
CA ILE A 947 34.61 -11.09 -52.19
C ILE A 947 33.32 -10.57 -52.81
N HIS A 948 32.20 -11.22 -52.51
CA HIS A 948 30.90 -10.90 -53.09
C HIS A 948 30.17 -9.78 -52.32
N SER A 949 30.37 -9.70 -51.00
CA SER A 949 29.76 -8.66 -50.17
C SER A 949 30.46 -7.30 -50.38
N PRO A 950 29.75 -6.23 -50.78
CA PRO A 950 30.35 -4.92 -50.99
C PRO A 950 30.91 -4.31 -49.70
N TYR A 951 30.33 -4.63 -48.54
CA TYR A 951 30.87 -4.22 -47.25
C TYR A 951 32.16 -4.95 -46.90
N GLU A 952 32.17 -6.28 -46.95
CA GLU A 952 33.37 -7.06 -46.59
C GLU A 952 34.52 -6.72 -47.56
N GLN A 953 34.20 -6.51 -48.83
CA GLN A 953 35.18 -6.07 -49.82
C GLN A 953 35.73 -4.68 -49.49
N ALA A 954 34.87 -3.70 -49.17
CA ALA A 954 35.32 -2.35 -48.81
C ALA A 954 36.11 -2.32 -47.49
N SER A 955 35.69 -3.11 -46.50
CA SER A 955 36.35 -3.24 -45.19
C SER A 955 37.75 -3.84 -45.34
N VAL A 956 37.87 -4.96 -46.05
CA VAL A 956 39.16 -5.60 -46.31
C VAL A 956 40.07 -4.70 -47.16
N ILE A 957 39.52 -3.95 -48.13
CA ILE A 957 40.30 -2.94 -48.85
C ILE A 957 40.87 -1.89 -47.88
N LEU A 958 40.07 -1.40 -46.94
CA LEU A 958 40.53 -0.45 -45.92
C LEU A 958 41.61 -1.05 -45.00
N ASP A 959 41.56 -2.35 -44.71
CA ASP A 959 42.62 -3.05 -43.96
C ASP A 959 43.92 -3.21 -44.76
N ILE A 960 43.85 -3.33 -46.08
CA ILE A 960 45.02 -3.44 -46.97
C ILE A 960 45.70 -2.07 -47.17
N VAL A 961 44.94 -0.97 -47.17
CA VAL A 961 45.49 0.38 -47.46
C VAL A 961 46.66 0.79 -46.56
N PRO A 962 46.62 0.59 -45.22
CA PRO A 962 47.78 0.84 -44.35
C PRO A 962 49.04 0.09 -44.78
N LEU A 963 48.91 -1.16 -45.24
CA LEU A 963 50.05 -1.96 -45.72
C LEU A 963 50.57 -1.44 -47.06
N ALA A 964 49.68 -1.03 -47.97
CA ALA A 964 50.07 -0.42 -49.24
C ALA A 964 50.87 0.89 -49.04
N LEU A 965 50.53 1.65 -47.99
CA LEU A 965 51.28 2.85 -47.58
C LEU A 965 52.64 2.50 -46.97
N GLN A 966 52.74 1.39 -46.23
CA GLN A 966 53.98 0.96 -45.59
C GLN A 966 54.99 0.34 -46.59
N CYS A 967 54.53 -0.43 -47.59
CA CYS A 967 55.40 -0.97 -48.65
C CYS A 967 55.80 0.09 -49.72
N ASN A 968 55.64 1.40 -49.47
CA ASN A 968 56.02 2.52 -50.36
C ASN A 968 55.47 2.44 -51.80
N LYS A 969 54.26 1.90 -52.00
CA LYS A 969 53.60 1.85 -53.32
C LYS A 969 52.50 2.91 -53.45
N ASP A 970 52.91 4.15 -53.69
CA ASP A 970 52.01 5.30 -53.81
C ASP A 970 50.93 5.16 -54.89
N ASP A 971 51.20 4.38 -55.94
CA ASP A 971 50.29 4.18 -57.08
C ASP A 971 49.16 3.17 -56.79
N ALA A 972 49.25 2.37 -55.71
CA ALA A 972 48.32 1.27 -55.45
C ALA A 972 47.14 1.64 -54.53
N PHE A 973 47.33 2.53 -53.56
CA PHE A 973 46.31 2.79 -52.53
C PHE A 973 45.19 3.74 -53.00
N MET A 974 45.47 4.66 -53.92
CA MET A 974 44.46 5.62 -54.42
C MET A 974 43.31 4.95 -55.20
N PRO A 975 43.57 4.00 -56.12
CA PRO A 975 42.51 3.20 -56.75
C PRO A 975 41.68 2.41 -55.73
N LEU A 976 42.35 1.85 -54.70
CA LEU A 976 41.69 1.09 -53.64
C LEU A 976 40.73 1.95 -52.80
N LEU A 977 41.15 3.13 -52.36
CA LEU A 977 40.27 4.04 -51.61
C LEU A 977 39.07 4.53 -52.43
N LYS A 978 39.27 4.80 -53.72
CA LYS A 978 38.15 5.14 -54.63
C LYS A 978 37.21 3.97 -54.84
N LYS A 979 37.74 2.74 -54.90
CA LYS A 979 36.93 1.52 -55.00
C LYS A 979 36.10 1.30 -53.73
N ALA A 980 36.72 1.44 -52.55
CA ALA A 980 36.02 1.35 -51.26
C ALA A 980 34.88 2.37 -51.16
N ASP A 981 35.11 3.63 -51.52
CA ASP A 981 34.06 4.66 -51.55
C ASP A 981 32.93 4.33 -52.54
N ALA A 982 33.29 3.84 -53.75
CA ALA A 982 32.30 3.45 -54.75
C ALA A 982 31.42 2.27 -54.31
N LEU A 983 31.98 1.30 -53.59
CA LEU A 983 31.24 0.14 -53.06
C LEU A 983 30.15 0.54 -52.07
N THR A 984 30.31 1.66 -51.35
CA THR A 984 29.29 2.15 -50.40
C THR A 984 27.95 2.50 -51.05
N LYS A 985 27.89 2.66 -52.37
CA LYS A 985 26.64 2.88 -53.11
C LYS A 985 25.78 1.62 -53.27
N ASN A 986 26.39 0.45 -53.07
CA ASN A 986 25.74 -0.85 -53.19
C ASN A 986 25.38 -1.45 -51.81
N ILE A 987 25.56 -0.69 -50.72
CA ILE A 987 25.23 -1.12 -49.36
C ILE A 987 23.88 -0.51 -48.98
N ASN A 988 22.91 -1.35 -48.63
CA ASN A 988 21.54 -0.89 -48.37
C ASN A 988 21.30 -0.34 -46.96
N ILE A 989 22.11 -0.77 -45.98
CA ILE A 989 22.04 -0.30 -44.59
C ILE A 989 22.89 0.96 -44.45
N GLN A 990 22.24 2.09 -44.21
CA GLN A 990 22.88 3.40 -44.31
C GLN A 990 24.02 3.60 -43.29
N TYR A 991 23.86 3.13 -42.06
CA TYR A 991 24.88 3.22 -41.01
C TYR A 991 26.18 2.52 -41.43
N ILE A 992 26.08 1.35 -42.07
CA ILE A 992 27.23 0.62 -42.59
C ILE A 992 27.92 1.43 -43.71
N ALA A 993 27.13 1.94 -44.66
CA ALA A 993 27.64 2.73 -45.77
C ALA A 993 28.33 4.02 -45.28
N ASP A 994 27.72 4.73 -44.33
CA ASP A 994 28.23 5.95 -43.73
C ASP A 994 29.49 5.68 -42.89
N THR A 995 29.57 4.56 -42.19
CA THR A 995 30.76 4.14 -41.43
C THR A 995 31.95 3.89 -42.36
N ILE A 996 31.75 3.21 -43.50
CA ILE A 996 32.82 3.02 -44.49
C ILE A 996 33.25 4.37 -45.09
N ARG A 997 32.31 5.25 -45.45
CA ARG A 997 32.64 6.60 -45.97
C ARG A 997 33.43 7.41 -44.96
N ASP A 998 33.07 7.32 -43.69
CA ASP A 998 33.80 7.97 -42.61
C ASP A 998 35.22 7.41 -42.44
N ASN A 999 35.39 6.09 -42.50
CA ASN A 999 36.70 5.44 -42.49
C ASN A 999 37.56 5.85 -43.70
N VAL A 1000 36.99 5.89 -44.92
CA VAL A 1000 37.68 6.39 -46.12
C VAL A 1000 38.11 7.85 -45.93
N ALA A 1001 37.22 8.71 -45.40
CA ALA A 1001 37.53 10.11 -45.13
C ALA A 1001 38.61 10.27 -44.05
N GLN A 1002 38.62 9.39 -43.03
CA GLN A 1002 39.65 9.34 -42.00
C GLN A 1002 41.02 8.96 -42.61
N VAL A 1003 41.05 7.97 -43.51
CA VAL A 1003 42.30 7.61 -44.21
C VAL A 1003 42.79 8.76 -45.09
N TYR A 1004 41.92 9.45 -45.83
CA TYR A 1004 42.31 10.66 -46.57
C TYR A 1004 42.81 11.78 -45.66
N SER A 1005 42.24 11.93 -44.46
CA SER A 1005 42.71 12.89 -43.45
C SER A 1005 44.09 12.54 -42.94
N MET A 1006 44.33 11.24 -42.65
CA MET A 1006 45.65 10.73 -42.27
C MET A 1006 46.68 11.01 -43.38
N LEU A 1007 46.33 10.76 -44.64
CA LEU A 1007 47.20 11.05 -45.78
C LEU A 1007 47.51 12.54 -45.93
N TYR A 1008 46.53 13.42 -45.67
CA TYR A 1008 46.76 14.86 -45.61
C TYR A 1008 47.74 15.23 -44.49
N THR A 1009 47.60 14.65 -43.29
CA THR A 1009 48.53 14.92 -42.19
C THR A 1009 49.95 14.43 -42.49
N THR A 1010 50.08 13.28 -43.15
CA THR A 1010 51.39 12.66 -43.44
C THR A 1010 52.11 13.35 -44.60
N HIS A 1011 51.39 13.70 -45.68
CA HIS A 1011 51.99 14.22 -46.92
C HIS A 1011 51.83 15.73 -47.11
N SER A 1012 51.00 16.39 -46.28
CA SER A 1012 50.64 17.82 -46.40
C SER A 1012 50.05 18.24 -47.76
N ASP A 1013 49.58 17.30 -48.58
CA ASP A 1013 48.99 17.57 -49.89
C ASP A 1013 47.47 17.85 -49.79
N LYS A 1014 47.07 19.08 -50.12
CA LYS A 1014 45.69 19.55 -50.04
C LYS A 1014 44.70 18.76 -50.91
N LYS A 1015 45.16 17.96 -51.88
CA LYS A 1015 44.27 17.10 -52.67
C LYS A 1015 43.57 16.05 -51.78
N TYR A 1016 44.27 15.52 -50.77
CA TYR A 1016 43.71 14.53 -49.85
C TYR A 1016 42.69 15.15 -48.91
N LEU A 1017 42.94 16.36 -48.42
CA LEU A 1017 41.94 17.11 -47.64
C LEU A 1017 40.68 17.39 -48.46
N ARG A 1018 40.81 17.69 -49.76
CA ARG A 1018 39.66 17.85 -50.65
C ARG A 1018 38.87 16.55 -50.80
N TYR A 1019 39.55 15.41 -51.01
CA TYR A 1019 38.89 14.11 -51.10
C TYR A 1019 38.22 13.70 -49.78
N ALA A 1020 38.88 13.93 -48.64
CA ALA A 1020 38.28 13.69 -47.32
C ALA A 1020 36.97 14.50 -47.17
N ILE A 1021 36.99 15.80 -47.51
CA ILE A 1021 35.82 16.67 -47.45
C ILE A 1021 34.73 16.21 -48.43
N GLU A 1022 35.08 15.83 -49.66
CA GLU A 1022 34.11 15.32 -50.65
C GLU A 1022 33.43 14.04 -50.17
N THR A 1023 34.19 13.08 -49.63
CA THR A 1023 33.64 11.85 -49.07
C THR A 1023 32.81 12.11 -47.81
N THR A 1024 33.25 12.99 -46.89
CA THR A 1024 32.44 13.33 -45.70
C THR A 1024 31.12 14.00 -46.08
N ARG A 1025 31.05 14.74 -47.20
CA ARG A 1025 29.81 15.36 -47.67
C ARG A 1025 28.76 14.36 -48.14
N THR A 1026 29.16 13.14 -48.52
CA THR A 1026 28.23 12.09 -48.97
C THR A 1026 27.68 11.23 -47.83
N ILE A 1027 28.14 11.42 -46.59
CA ILE A 1027 27.59 10.79 -45.39
C ILE A 1027 26.18 11.32 -45.13
N ASP A 1028 25.19 10.45 -44.95
CA ASP A 1028 23.79 10.86 -44.69
C ASP A 1028 23.53 11.19 -43.22
N ASP A 1029 24.25 10.57 -42.28
CA ASP A 1029 24.16 10.91 -40.86
C ASP A 1029 24.69 12.33 -40.58
N ASP A 1030 23.77 13.25 -40.27
CA ASP A 1030 24.07 14.64 -39.96
C ASP A 1030 25.05 14.81 -38.79
N ARG A 1031 24.97 13.98 -37.74
CA ARG A 1031 25.87 14.09 -36.57
C ARG A 1031 27.29 13.69 -36.93
N LEU A 1032 27.46 12.53 -37.57
CA LEU A 1032 28.77 12.01 -37.98
C LEU A 1032 29.43 12.96 -38.97
N ARG A 1033 28.67 13.39 -39.98
CA ARG A 1033 29.13 14.35 -41.00
C ARG A 1033 29.59 15.67 -40.40
N LEU A 1034 28.77 16.28 -39.52
CA LEU A 1034 29.12 17.56 -38.88
C LEU A 1034 30.34 17.44 -37.97
N HIS A 1035 30.42 16.36 -37.18
CA HIS A 1035 31.56 16.08 -36.32
C HIS A 1035 32.86 16.01 -37.12
N ARG A 1036 32.87 15.23 -38.20
CA ARG A 1036 34.06 15.02 -39.03
C ARG A 1036 34.48 16.28 -39.80
N LEU A 1037 33.53 17.03 -40.37
CA LEU A 1037 33.82 18.32 -41.03
C LEU A 1037 34.41 19.36 -40.06
N THR A 1038 33.92 19.36 -38.81
CA THR A 1038 34.45 20.25 -37.75
C THR A 1038 35.89 19.89 -37.40
N GLN A 1039 36.21 18.60 -37.28
CA GLN A 1039 37.60 18.13 -37.09
C GLN A 1039 38.54 18.58 -38.22
N MET A 1040 38.02 18.68 -39.45
CA MET A 1040 38.76 19.17 -40.63
C MET A 1040 38.82 20.72 -40.72
N GLY A 1041 38.34 21.45 -39.71
CA GLY A 1041 38.41 22.91 -39.65
C GLY A 1041 37.40 23.65 -40.53
N GLN A 1042 36.37 22.97 -41.05
CA GLN A 1042 35.29 23.62 -41.79
C GLN A 1042 34.31 24.26 -40.79
N LYS A 1043 34.32 25.59 -40.67
CA LYS A 1043 33.31 26.34 -39.89
C LYS A 1043 32.01 26.46 -40.68
N GLU A 1044 30.89 26.22 -40.01
CA GLU A 1044 29.50 26.19 -40.52
C GLU A 1044 29.22 27.18 -41.67
N SER A 1045 29.31 26.71 -42.90
CA SER A 1045 28.69 27.35 -44.07
C SER A 1045 27.97 26.28 -44.90
N TYR A 1046 27.13 25.48 -44.25
CA TYR A 1046 26.29 24.49 -44.92
C TYR A 1046 24.83 24.71 -44.56
N GLU A 1047 23.95 24.47 -45.54
CA GLU A 1047 22.50 24.43 -45.37
C GLU A 1047 22.13 23.29 -44.41
N ILE A 1048 22.28 23.53 -43.11
CA ILE A 1048 21.61 22.73 -42.10
C ILE A 1048 20.13 22.81 -42.48
N SER A 1049 19.50 21.64 -42.69
CA SER A 1049 18.07 21.60 -42.96
C SER A 1049 17.34 22.47 -41.92
N PRO A 1050 16.44 23.38 -42.32
CA PRO A 1050 15.66 24.17 -41.38
C PRO A 1050 14.91 23.33 -40.34
N GLN A 1051 14.70 22.04 -40.62
CA GLN A 1051 14.13 21.07 -39.69
C GLN A 1051 15.16 20.58 -38.66
N TYR A 1052 16.38 20.23 -39.08
CA TYR A 1052 17.45 19.78 -38.17
C TYR A 1052 17.85 20.87 -37.17
N SER A 1053 17.99 22.12 -37.62
CA SER A 1053 18.30 23.26 -36.74
C SER A 1053 17.20 23.49 -35.69
N LYS A 1054 15.93 23.33 -36.06
CA LYS A 1054 14.80 23.41 -35.13
C LYS A 1054 14.77 22.25 -34.12
N ILE A 1055 15.06 21.03 -34.57
CA ILE A 1055 15.17 19.85 -33.70
C ILE A 1055 16.27 20.10 -32.68
N ARG A 1056 17.48 20.45 -33.14
CA ARG A 1056 18.64 20.73 -32.28
C ARG A 1056 18.35 21.82 -31.25
N ALA A 1057 17.83 22.97 -31.67
CA ALA A 1057 17.51 24.07 -30.76
C ALA A 1057 16.43 23.70 -29.72
N MET A 1058 15.43 22.90 -30.11
CA MET A 1058 14.40 22.42 -29.18
C MET A 1058 14.96 21.37 -28.21
N THR A 1059 15.87 20.51 -28.67
CA THR A 1059 16.56 19.51 -27.87
C THR A 1059 17.48 20.15 -26.84
N GLU A 1060 18.33 21.12 -27.25
CA GLU A 1060 19.21 21.89 -26.36
C GLU A 1060 18.38 22.57 -25.26
N LYS A 1061 17.25 23.20 -25.63
CA LYS A 1061 16.34 23.80 -24.66
C LYS A 1061 15.72 22.81 -23.67
N ILE A 1062 15.46 21.56 -24.07
CA ILE A 1062 14.95 20.51 -23.18
C ILE A 1062 16.03 20.05 -22.19
N LEU A 1063 17.29 20.03 -22.62
CA LEU A 1063 18.42 19.69 -21.76
C LEU A 1063 18.70 20.80 -20.75
N ASP A 1064 18.63 22.06 -21.17
CA ASP A 1064 18.89 23.23 -20.32
C ASP A 1064 17.75 23.53 -19.33
N ASP A 1065 16.48 23.53 -19.78
CA ASP A 1065 15.32 23.93 -18.98
C ASP A 1065 14.66 22.77 -18.21
N GLY A 1066 15.05 21.52 -18.50
CA GLY A 1066 14.40 20.29 -18.03
C GLY A 1066 13.15 19.91 -18.84
N ALA A 1067 12.88 18.59 -18.91
CA ALA A 1067 11.90 18.03 -19.84
C ALA A 1067 10.42 18.30 -19.48
N GLN A 1068 9.84 19.38 -20.01
CA GLN A 1068 8.41 19.69 -19.87
C GLN A 1068 7.55 18.93 -20.92
N PRO A 1069 6.35 18.43 -20.57
CA PRO A 1069 5.48 17.70 -21.50
C PRO A 1069 5.18 18.45 -22.81
N ASN A 1070 5.01 19.77 -22.74
CA ASN A 1070 4.73 20.61 -23.91
C ASN A 1070 5.94 20.76 -24.84
N GLN A 1071 7.16 20.79 -24.29
CA GLN A 1071 8.39 20.84 -25.08
C GLN A 1071 8.64 19.49 -25.77
N ILE A 1072 8.41 18.38 -25.08
CA ILE A 1072 8.51 17.02 -25.65
C ILE A 1072 7.52 16.87 -26.82
N ALA A 1073 6.25 17.24 -26.62
CA ALA A 1073 5.25 17.17 -27.69
C ALA A 1073 5.58 18.10 -28.87
N SER A 1074 6.25 19.23 -28.62
CA SER A 1074 6.70 20.14 -29.68
C SER A 1074 7.86 19.54 -30.46
N LEU A 1075 8.84 18.93 -29.78
CA LEU A 1075 9.94 18.20 -30.40
C LEU A 1075 9.43 17.06 -31.29
N GLU A 1076 8.50 16.23 -30.79
CA GLU A 1076 7.88 15.15 -31.56
C GLU A 1076 7.19 15.68 -32.83
N ARG A 1077 6.44 16.78 -32.75
CA ARG A 1077 5.82 17.40 -33.93
C ARG A 1077 6.83 17.94 -34.94
N ILE A 1078 7.96 18.48 -34.48
CA ILE A 1078 9.01 18.98 -35.36
C ILE A 1078 9.64 17.80 -36.11
N VAL A 1079 9.94 16.70 -35.42
CA VAL A 1079 10.49 15.49 -36.03
C VAL A 1079 9.48 14.89 -37.02
N SER A 1080 8.20 14.79 -36.66
CA SER A 1080 7.14 14.31 -37.56
C SER A 1080 6.77 15.25 -38.71
N SER A 1081 7.42 16.40 -38.83
CA SER A 1081 7.31 17.25 -40.02
C SER A 1081 8.27 16.86 -41.16
N ILE A 1082 9.16 15.88 -40.90
CA ILE A 1082 10.10 15.35 -41.90
C ILE A 1082 9.34 14.49 -42.90
N ALA A 1083 9.51 14.77 -44.20
CA ALA A 1083 8.72 14.12 -45.26
C ALA A 1083 9.07 12.63 -45.46
N ASP A 1084 10.33 12.25 -45.21
CA ASP A 1084 10.79 10.87 -45.33
C ASP A 1084 10.69 10.16 -43.98
N ARG A 1085 9.81 9.15 -43.90
CA ARG A 1085 9.57 8.36 -42.67
C ARG A 1085 10.77 7.56 -42.21
N GLY A 1086 11.66 7.15 -43.11
CA GLY A 1086 12.90 6.50 -42.74
C GLY A 1086 13.80 7.49 -41.99
N LYS A 1087 13.95 8.70 -42.53
CA LYS A 1087 14.71 9.77 -41.85
C LYS A 1087 14.06 10.17 -40.54
N GLU A 1088 12.74 10.28 -40.48
CA GLU A 1088 11.97 10.54 -39.25
C GLU A 1088 12.29 9.50 -38.15
N ALA A 1089 12.25 8.22 -38.49
CA ALA A 1089 12.56 7.14 -37.55
C ALA A 1089 14.02 7.22 -37.04
N ILE A 1090 14.98 7.50 -37.92
CA ILE A 1090 16.39 7.69 -37.54
C ILE A 1090 16.57 8.92 -36.64
N PHE A 1091 15.84 10.01 -36.87
CA PHE A 1091 15.88 11.17 -35.97
C PHE A 1091 15.38 10.86 -34.56
N PHE A 1092 14.27 10.12 -34.45
CA PHE A 1092 13.79 9.65 -33.15
C PHE A 1092 14.80 8.71 -32.46
N CYS A 1093 15.47 7.81 -33.20
CA CYS A 1093 16.54 6.96 -32.66
C CYS A 1093 17.72 7.81 -32.13
N ASN A 1094 18.18 8.79 -32.92
CA ASN A 1094 19.25 9.70 -32.51
C ASN A 1094 18.91 10.51 -31.26
N LEU A 1095 17.65 10.95 -31.10
CA LEU A 1095 17.16 11.60 -29.89
C LEU A 1095 17.13 10.64 -28.69
N SER A 1096 16.74 9.39 -28.90
CA SER A 1096 16.78 8.35 -27.87
C SER A 1096 18.18 8.17 -27.28
N ILE A 1097 19.19 8.03 -28.15
CA ILE A 1097 20.59 7.86 -27.77
C ILE A 1097 21.07 9.07 -26.96
N LEU A 1098 20.77 10.29 -27.44
CA LEU A 1098 21.18 11.52 -26.77
C LEU A 1098 20.58 11.64 -25.37
N PHE A 1099 19.27 11.43 -25.22
CA PHE A 1099 18.64 11.52 -23.89
C PHE A 1099 19.11 10.42 -22.93
N ARG A 1100 19.57 9.27 -23.45
CA ARG A 1100 20.20 8.23 -22.62
C ARG A 1100 21.57 8.70 -22.10
N GLN A 1101 22.41 9.27 -22.96
CA GLN A 1101 23.72 9.80 -22.58
C GLN A 1101 23.61 10.92 -21.53
N GLU A 1102 22.53 11.71 -21.58
CA GLU A 1102 22.22 12.77 -20.59
C GLU A 1102 21.48 12.26 -19.33
N GLY A 1103 21.38 10.93 -19.14
CA GLY A 1103 20.78 10.33 -17.94
C GLY A 1103 19.24 10.33 -17.88
N ASN A 1104 18.55 10.68 -18.97
CA ASN A 1104 17.08 10.74 -19.03
C ASN A 1104 16.47 9.50 -19.70
N GLY A 1105 16.51 8.36 -18.99
CA GLY A 1105 16.06 7.07 -19.50
C GLY A 1105 14.58 7.01 -19.91
N LYS A 1106 13.68 7.74 -19.24
CA LYS A 1106 12.25 7.76 -19.61
C LYS A 1106 12.02 8.42 -20.97
N LEU A 1107 12.69 9.55 -21.21
CA LEU A 1107 12.56 10.26 -22.48
C LEU A 1107 13.25 9.50 -23.61
N SER A 1108 14.40 8.87 -23.32
CA SER A 1108 15.08 7.96 -24.23
C SER A 1108 14.14 6.84 -24.73
N LYS A 1109 13.56 6.05 -23.81
CA LYS A 1109 12.62 4.96 -24.17
C LYS A 1109 11.44 5.45 -25.00
N ARG A 1110 10.89 6.64 -24.69
CA ARG A 1110 9.79 7.24 -25.47
C ARG A 1110 10.21 7.62 -26.89
N MET A 1111 11.40 8.17 -27.08
CA MET A 1111 11.92 8.51 -28.41
C MET A 1111 12.19 7.23 -29.23
N LEU A 1112 12.75 6.18 -28.62
CA LEU A 1112 12.93 4.91 -29.32
C LEU A 1112 11.61 4.27 -29.75
N GLN A 1113 10.58 4.28 -28.88
CA GLN A 1113 9.25 3.81 -29.25
C GLN A 1113 8.66 4.59 -30.44
N SER A 1114 8.91 5.89 -30.49
CA SER A 1114 8.51 6.73 -31.63
C SER A 1114 9.26 6.35 -32.91
N ALA A 1115 10.57 6.07 -32.82
CA ALA A 1115 11.36 5.56 -33.93
C ALA A 1115 10.79 4.24 -34.48
N MET A 1116 10.49 3.28 -33.61
CA MET A 1116 9.93 1.99 -34.00
C MET A 1116 8.54 2.13 -34.62
N LYS A 1117 7.70 3.03 -34.10
CA LYS A 1117 6.36 3.28 -34.62
C LYS A 1117 6.42 3.78 -36.07
N GLU A 1118 7.30 4.74 -36.36
CA GLU A 1118 7.47 5.27 -37.72
C GLU A 1118 8.13 4.26 -38.66
N ALA A 1119 9.11 3.49 -38.18
CA ALA A 1119 9.72 2.42 -38.98
C ALA A 1119 8.70 1.34 -39.38
N ARG A 1120 7.80 0.91 -38.47
CA ARG A 1120 6.79 -0.15 -38.69
C ARG A 1120 5.80 0.14 -39.81
N ILE A 1121 5.64 1.39 -40.23
CA ILE A 1121 4.71 1.78 -41.30
C ILE A 1121 5.39 2.01 -42.64
N ILE A 1122 6.73 1.89 -42.72
CA ILE A 1122 7.49 2.02 -43.97
C ILE A 1122 7.12 0.90 -44.95
N ARG A 1123 6.96 1.26 -46.22
CA ARG A 1123 6.82 0.33 -47.37
C ARG A 1123 7.78 0.79 -48.48
N PRO A 1124 8.37 -0.11 -49.28
CA PRO A 1124 8.27 -1.58 -49.24
C PRO A 1124 8.92 -2.21 -47.99
N LEU A 1125 8.70 -3.51 -47.77
CA LEU A 1125 9.19 -4.23 -46.58
C LEU A 1125 10.73 -4.35 -46.53
N SER A 1126 11.40 -4.45 -47.68
CA SER A 1126 12.88 -4.42 -47.75
C SER A 1126 13.42 -3.14 -47.15
N ARG A 1127 12.89 -1.97 -47.57
CA ARG A 1127 13.26 -0.67 -47.01
C ARG A 1127 12.98 -0.57 -45.51
N ARG A 1128 11.89 -1.18 -45.03
CA ARG A 1128 11.60 -1.26 -43.59
C ARG A 1128 12.66 -2.05 -42.85
N ALA A 1129 13.02 -3.23 -43.35
CA ALA A 1129 14.04 -4.08 -42.74
C ALA A 1129 15.38 -3.34 -42.64
N TYR A 1130 15.80 -2.65 -43.71
CA TYR A 1130 17.04 -1.86 -43.69
C TYR A 1130 17.00 -0.70 -42.68
N VAL A 1131 15.91 0.08 -42.63
CA VAL A 1131 15.77 1.19 -41.65
C VAL A 1131 15.71 0.68 -40.21
N MET A 1132 15.04 -0.44 -39.96
CA MET A 1132 15.02 -1.05 -38.62
C MET A 1132 16.41 -1.56 -38.23
N CYS A 1133 17.12 -2.21 -39.14
CA CYS A 1133 18.49 -2.64 -38.91
C CYS A 1133 19.42 -1.44 -38.62
N ASP A 1134 19.23 -0.33 -39.32
CA ASP A 1134 19.95 0.93 -39.08
C ASP A 1134 19.74 1.46 -37.65
N ILE A 1135 18.49 1.43 -37.15
CA ILE A 1135 18.15 1.80 -35.76
C ILE A 1135 18.81 0.82 -34.78
N ALA A 1136 18.81 -0.47 -35.08
CA ALA A 1136 19.40 -1.51 -34.23
C ALA A 1136 20.91 -1.29 -34.09
N MET A 1137 21.63 -1.13 -35.21
CA MET A 1137 23.07 -0.87 -35.21
C MET A 1137 23.43 0.42 -34.48
N LYS A 1138 22.69 1.51 -34.69
CA LYS A 1138 22.91 2.78 -33.98
C LYS A 1138 22.70 2.67 -32.48
N SER A 1139 21.66 1.94 -32.07
CA SER A 1139 21.35 1.70 -30.66
C SER A 1139 22.43 0.81 -30.02
N HIS A 1140 22.86 -0.22 -30.72
CA HIS A 1140 23.94 -1.13 -30.28
C HIS A 1140 25.26 -0.38 -30.10
N ALA A 1141 25.69 0.41 -31.09
CA ALA A 1141 26.90 1.23 -31.01
C ALA A 1141 26.84 2.30 -29.89
N ALA A 1142 25.65 2.65 -29.41
CA ALA A 1142 25.43 3.52 -28.26
C ALA A 1142 25.36 2.77 -26.91
N GLY A 1143 25.65 1.47 -26.88
CA GLY A 1143 25.60 0.62 -25.67
C GLY A 1143 24.18 0.20 -25.28
N CYS A 1144 23.20 0.26 -26.20
CA CYS A 1144 21.80 -0.13 -25.97
C CYS A 1144 21.51 -1.52 -26.57
N GLU A 1145 22.21 -2.55 -26.10
CA GLU A 1145 22.25 -3.87 -26.75
C GLU A 1145 20.88 -4.60 -26.75
N SER A 1146 20.15 -4.56 -25.63
CA SER A 1146 18.82 -5.20 -25.52
C SER A 1146 17.78 -4.55 -26.46
N GLU A 1147 17.72 -3.22 -26.46
CA GLU A 1147 16.84 -2.48 -27.37
C GLU A 1147 17.23 -2.65 -28.83
N ALA A 1148 18.53 -2.77 -29.12
CA ALA A 1148 19.01 -3.05 -30.47
C ALA A 1148 18.55 -4.44 -30.94
N GLN A 1149 18.61 -5.46 -30.08
CA GLN A 1149 18.15 -6.81 -30.39
C GLN A 1149 16.64 -6.84 -30.70
N GLU A 1150 15.81 -6.16 -29.92
CA GLU A 1150 14.35 -6.08 -30.17
C GLU A 1150 14.03 -5.44 -31.54
N VAL A 1151 14.78 -4.40 -31.89
CA VAL A 1151 14.62 -3.71 -33.18
C VAL A 1151 15.12 -4.61 -34.33
N LEU A 1152 16.20 -5.34 -34.13
CA LEU A 1152 16.74 -6.29 -35.10
C LEU A 1152 15.76 -7.44 -35.35
N ASP A 1153 15.14 -8.00 -34.31
CA ASP A 1153 14.08 -9.01 -34.45
C ASP A 1153 12.90 -8.48 -35.27
N SER A 1154 12.56 -7.19 -35.09
CA SER A 1154 11.54 -6.51 -35.91
C SER A 1154 11.98 -6.35 -37.38
N ALA A 1155 13.29 -6.16 -37.64
CA ALA A 1155 13.84 -6.10 -38.99
C ALA A 1155 13.79 -7.48 -39.67
N ILE A 1156 14.12 -8.55 -38.93
CA ILE A 1156 14.01 -9.95 -39.37
C ILE A 1156 12.56 -10.30 -39.70
N ASP A 1157 11.60 -9.91 -38.86
CA ASP A 1157 10.17 -10.10 -39.13
C ASP A 1157 9.72 -9.34 -40.40
N ALA A 1158 10.23 -8.13 -40.61
CA ALA A 1158 9.96 -7.40 -41.86
C ALA A 1158 10.52 -8.14 -43.08
N ALA A 1159 11.69 -8.75 -42.97
CA ALA A 1159 12.35 -9.53 -44.02
C ALA A 1159 11.61 -10.85 -44.33
N THR A 1160 11.26 -11.66 -43.33
CA THR A 1160 10.51 -12.92 -43.53
C THR A 1160 9.19 -12.71 -44.27
N ASN A 1161 8.55 -11.55 -44.06
CA ASN A 1161 7.27 -11.19 -44.69
C ASN A 1161 7.40 -10.69 -46.15
N ILE A 1162 8.60 -10.65 -46.73
CA ILE A 1162 8.82 -10.33 -48.16
C ILE A 1162 8.44 -11.55 -49.02
N ARG A 1163 7.54 -11.34 -49.99
CA ARG A 1163 7.01 -12.43 -50.85
C ARG A 1163 7.96 -12.89 -51.96
N GLN A 1164 8.83 -12.01 -52.45
CA GLN A 1164 9.79 -12.33 -53.50
C GLN A 1164 11.02 -12.98 -52.87
N SER A 1165 11.28 -14.26 -53.17
CA SER A 1165 12.37 -15.02 -52.53
C SER A 1165 13.74 -14.39 -52.77
N ALA A 1166 14.07 -14.02 -54.01
CA ALA A 1166 15.37 -13.42 -54.32
C ALA A 1166 15.64 -12.12 -53.52
N LEU A 1167 14.65 -11.23 -53.43
CA LEU A 1167 14.76 -10.00 -52.64
C LEU A 1167 14.78 -10.26 -51.13
N ARG A 1168 14.07 -11.29 -50.67
CA ARG A 1168 14.06 -11.69 -49.26
C ARG A 1168 15.43 -12.23 -48.84
N ASP A 1169 16.02 -13.08 -49.67
CA ASP A 1169 17.31 -13.70 -49.41
C ASP A 1169 18.42 -12.61 -49.42
N GLU A 1170 18.37 -11.67 -50.37
CA GLU A 1170 19.24 -10.47 -50.39
C GLU A 1170 19.12 -9.62 -49.11
N VAL A 1171 17.90 -9.41 -48.60
CA VAL A 1171 17.68 -8.69 -47.34
C VAL A 1171 18.23 -9.48 -46.15
N PHE A 1172 18.09 -10.81 -46.13
CA PHE A 1172 18.64 -11.64 -45.06
C PHE A 1172 20.16 -11.65 -45.05
N ASP A 1173 20.81 -11.66 -46.20
CA ASP A 1173 22.27 -11.61 -46.29
C ASP A 1173 22.81 -10.29 -45.70
N GLU A 1174 22.16 -9.16 -46.02
CA GLU A 1174 22.50 -7.84 -45.46
C GLU A 1174 22.23 -7.75 -43.95
N LEU A 1175 21.11 -8.31 -43.46
CA LEU A 1175 20.82 -8.36 -42.03
C LEU A 1175 21.81 -9.28 -41.29
N GLY A 1176 22.16 -10.43 -41.87
CA GLY A 1176 23.16 -11.36 -41.32
C GLY A 1176 24.53 -10.70 -41.20
N LEU A 1177 24.89 -9.86 -42.18
CA LEU A 1177 26.10 -9.08 -42.13
C LEU A 1177 26.08 -8.03 -41.02
N ALA A 1178 24.98 -7.30 -40.85
CA ALA A 1178 24.83 -6.35 -39.76
C ALA A 1178 24.93 -7.00 -38.37
N ILE A 1179 24.38 -8.22 -38.21
CA ILE A 1179 24.50 -9.01 -36.98
C ILE A 1179 25.96 -9.35 -36.71
N LYS A 1180 26.69 -9.80 -37.73
CA LYS A 1180 28.13 -10.10 -37.61
C LYS A 1180 28.91 -8.87 -37.16
N ILE A 1181 28.62 -7.70 -37.74
CA ILE A 1181 29.25 -6.43 -37.34
C ILE A 1181 28.92 -6.07 -35.89
N MET A 1182 27.66 -6.22 -35.46
CA MET A 1182 27.24 -6.00 -34.08
C MET A 1182 27.84 -7.00 -33.08
N GLN A 1183 28.41 -8.11 -33.53
CA GLN A 1183 29.15 -9.04 -32.66
C GLN A 1183 30.65 -8.71 -32.58
N GLU A 1184 31.15 -7.92 -33.53
CA GLU A 1184 32.55 -7.50 -33.62
C GLU A 1184 32.82 -6.14 -32.95
N ILE A 1185 31.79 -5.28 -32.85
CA ILE A 1185 31.78 -4.00 -32.10
C ILE A 1185 31.46 -4.27 -30.63
#